data_AF-A0A1G5RZY7-F1
#
_entry.id   AF-A0A1G5RZY7-F1
#
_cell.length_a   1.000
_cell.length_b   1.000
_cell.length_c   1.000
_cell.angle_alpha   90.00
_cell.angle_beta   90.00
_cell.angle_gamma   90.00
#
_symmetry.space_group_name_H-M   'P 1'
#
loop_
_entity.id
_entity.type
_entity.pdbx_description
1 polymer ?
#
loop_
_entity_poly.entity_id
_entity_poly.type
_entity_poly.pdbx_seq_one_letter_code
_entity_poly.pdbx_strand_id
1 'polypeptide(L)'
;MKRLISMLLVLILAMGIIPTGFAAEMTAGETLRSLGLVVGYEDGDLAEDEFLTRTEMMVILARMLGEYNEAFRWTRQSTFSDRSNHWGERYVAYAQYKGWTAGIGDNKFGYEQKHTVQEASVFMLKALGYTAPADFTWETAYTKAKALGLFEGLSLRETNSIYRGQLFETMLNTLLTDMKGQTYMLGQKLDVLTPDMIPFEVEDVSSNNLREIKVVFSKEVDEDTLSSSDFSISGRTATPELQNDGVTVILELSSALSNDTRYSLTISGIRSEDGTSLSRVTKTFTSDDDIDPELERARLLGPAYVELTFSEPIKTAGTVQVYDGRTSYTSSASFAELGSDTIIVRLSKALVNNRTYEFRIKSFRDYAGNYSDAEEVDLIYKPASYDPTAKIIKATQTYVHVEFSDVVSGLTKAHFYHTSTAKVPLGIYSNAAMTTAISTSTKVEDVYVKFADASGSTLTGNPLPSGSATVYIKELGASNVKIVDEYGNAYLGGSYSVTVTADTTKPSVTKLSVSSSSSTSTKLAIEFSESVKFSGTNIEVRNPDDSVITGLSVAVTGSGNVYSANLTGVNLTGKSIEVTIRNVEDLAIVPNVLTSYSKTLSVADSTAPRVTEVRQDTSKKELYVTFSEPVTSATALNEDNYVILSGSTTDRLNNNPVFISGETKVKLSLTDSEFTLSQRTGADLRISGIKDYAGNTMSTYTLEFDDIEDLLGPAPEVEGAEAVDLNTVKVTFDQKLTTVDIDAFKILIGSTEYAPDEIQTSTNSAGDTVVLLTSPRALPYDATDVKLKIDSNATDRILENGDGQLVADVTVSVEDKIAPALDVIEGGDHDGEYNVTIAGDKISIVFTESIKASSVTTSTFKVSAGSITAVGTNGSIVSLTLNNTPPSVPTVTQSTNVLDGNNNPFRTTETLTPIQQ
;
A
#
# COMPACT_ATOMS: atom_id res chain seq x y z
N MET A 1 46.56 2.03 -26.62
CA MET A 1 45.78 1.79 -25.38
C MET A 1 46.18 0.46 -24.71
N LYS A 2 47.41 0.31 -24.21
CA LYS A 2 47.88 -0.96 -23.60
C LYS A 2 48.63 -0.80 -22.28
N ARG A 3 48.57 0.37 -21.63
CA ARG A 3 49.20 0.60 -20.31
C ARG A 3 48.27 1.18 -19.22
N LEU A 4 46.98 1.34 -19.52
CA LEU A 4 45.96 1.75 -18.53
C LEU A 4 45.10 0.58 -18.01
N ILE A 5 45.12 -0.59 -18.67
CA ILE A 5 44.28 -1.74 -18.28
C ILE A 5 44.94 -2.59 -17.17
N SER A 6 46.23 -2.44 -16.92
CA SER A 6 46.96 -3.30 -15.97
C SER A 6 46.88 -2.85 -14.50
N MET A 7 46.28 -1.68 -14.20
CA MET A 7 46.10 -1.20 -12.82
C MET A 7 44.70 -1.52 -12.25
N LEU A 8 43.72 -1.86 -13.08
CA LEU A 8 42.37 -2.25 -12.63
C LEU A 8 42.28 -3.73 -12.20
N LEU A 9 43.21 -4.57 -12.65
CA LEU A 9 43.16 -6.03 -12.44
C LEU A 9 43.78 -6.51 -11.10
N VAL A 10 44.47 -5.63 -10.36
CA VAL A 10 45.17 -6.01 -9.11
C VAL A 10 44.37 -5.65 -7.85
N LEU A 11 43.29 -4.87 -7.95
CA LEU A 11 42.43 -4.55 -6.80
C LEU A 11 41.29 -5.56 -6.57
N ILE A 12 40.98 -6.41 -7.56
CA ILE A 12 39.84 -7.37 -7.50
C ILE A 12 40.19 -8.66 -6.72
N LEU A 13 41.46 -8.90 -6.35
CA LEU A 13 41.88 -10.15 -5.72
C LEU A 13 42.04 -10.10 -4.18
N ALA A 14 41.59 -9.04 -3.50
CA ALA A 14 41.71 -8.93 -2.05
C ALA A 14 40.54 -8.19 -1.39
N MET A 15 39.34 -8.76 -1.42
CA MET A 15 38.30 -8.41 -0.45
C MET A 15 37.40 -9.64 -0.21
N GLY A 16 37.75 -10.42 0.81
CA GLY A 16 36.92 -11.50 1.31
C GLY A 16 35.72 -10.96 2.09
N ILE A 17 34.59 -11.61 1.91
CA ILE A 17 33.42 -11.71 2.80
C ILE A 17 33.14 -10.43 3.63
N ILE A 18 32.30 -9.55 3.08
CA ILE A 18 31.61 -8.52 3.87
C ILE A 18 30.18 -9.03 4.13
N PRO A 19 29.69 -9.03 5.38
CA PRO A 19 28.28 -9.33 5.67
C PRO A 19 27.39 -8.26 5.02
N THR A 20 26.27 -8.70 4.46
CA THR A 20 25.25 -7.86 3.82
C THR A 20 24.73 -6.77 4.76
N GLY A 21 25.27 -5.57 4.64
CA GLY A 21 24.63 -4.34 5.10
C GLY A 21 23.83 -3.77 3.93
N PHE A 22 22.58 -3.40 4.17
CA PHE A 22 21.80 -2.58 3.25
C PHE A 22 22.63 -1.33 2.90
N ALA A 23 22.97 -1.14 1.63
CA ALA A 23 23.53 0.13 1.18
C ALA A 23 22.41 1.18 1.32
N ALA A 24 22.60 2.16 2.20
CA ALA A 24 21.73 3.33 2.24
C ALA A 24 21.88 4.10 0.91
N GLU A 25 20.77 4.52 0.32
CA GLU A 25 20.79 5.45 -0.83
C GLU A 25 21.48 6.75 -0.41
N MET A 26 22.32 7.30 -1.29
CA MET A 26 22.99 8.59 -1.04
C MET A 26 21.94 9.71 -0.94
N THR A 27 22.12 10.66 -0.01
CA THR A 27 21.24 11.84 0.05
C THR A 27 21.47 12.75 -1.17
N ALA A 28 20.52 13.64 -1.48
CA ALA A 28 20.73 14.68 -2.50
C ALA A 28 21.94 15.57 -2.16
N GLY A 29 22.17 15.84 -0.87
CA GLY A 29 23.36 16.56 -0.42
C GLY A 29 24.67 15.83 -0.74
N GLU A 30 24.74 14.53 -0.48
CA GLU A 30 25.90 13.71 -0.80
C GLU A 30 26.15 13.62 -2.31
N THR A 31 25.07 13.54 -3.09
CA THR A 31 25.12 13.59 -4.55
C THR A 31 25.70 14.92 -5.03
N LEU A 32 25.14 16.05 -4.61
CA LEU A 32 25.65 17.38 -4.97
C LEU A 32 27.09 17.62 -4.50
N ARG A 33 27.50 17.00 -3.38
CA ARG A 33 28.89 17.06 -2.90
C ARG A 33 29.82 16.34 -3.86
N SER A 34 29.42 15.16 -4.36
CA SER A 34 30.21 14.42 -5.36
C SER A 34 30.38 15.19 -6.67
N LEU A 35 29.38 16.00 -7.03
CA LEU A 35 29.43 16.92 -8.19
C LEU A 35 30.22 18.21 -7.93
N GLY A 36 30.70 18.40 -6.71
CA GLY A 36 31.42 19.62 -6.31
C GLY A 36 30.52 20.85 -6.18
N LEU A 37 29.20 20.70 -6.10
CA LEU A 37 28.23 21.79 -5.98
C LEU A 37 27.91 22.16 -4.52
N VAL A 38 28.13 21.27 -3.57
CA VAL A 38 28.11 21.58 -2.13
C VAL A 38 29.33 20.97 -1.45
N VAL A 39 29.68 21.46 -0.26
CA VAL A 39 30.88 21.00 0.47
C VAL A 39 30.57 20.63 1.92
N GLY A 40 29.59 21.28 2.55
CA GLY A 40 29.29 21.11 3.97
C GLY A 40 30.16 21.99 4.87
N TYR A 41 30.16 21.68 6.17
CA TYR A 41 31.06 22.26 7.16
C TYR A 41 32.44 21.59 7.12
N GLU A 42 33.41 22.12 7.89
CA GLU A 42 34.81 21.67 7.85
C GLU A 42 35.01 20.19 8.27
N ASP A 43 34.07 19.63 9.03
CA ASP A 43 34.03 18.23 9.47
C ASP A 43 33.39 17.29 8.43
N GLY A 44 32.91 17.83 7.31
CA GLY A 44 32.24 17.07 6.25
C GLY A 44 30.74 16.89 6.45
N ASP A 45 30.16 17.45 7.51
CA ASP A 45 28.72 17.45 7.74
C ASP A 45 28.01 18.40 6.77
N LEU A 46 26.95 17.91 6.11
CA LEU A 46 26.12 18.69 5.21
C LEU A 46 25.02 19.47 5.93
N ALA A 47 24.75 19.16 7.20
CA ALA A 47 23.77 19.80 8.07
C ALA A 47 22.40 19.90 7.41
N GLU A 48 21.93 18.79 6.86
CA GLU A 48 20.72 18.74 6.02
C GLU A 48 19.42 19.06 6.79
N ASP A 49 19.44 18.90 8.10
CA ASP A 49 18.35 19.20 9.05
C ASP A 49 18.44 20.62 9.64
N GLU A 50 19.41 21.43 9.22
CA GLU A 50 19.50 22.84 9.60
C GLU A 50 18.81 23.77 8.60
N PHE A 51 18.32 24.91 9.09
CA PHE A 51 17.70 25.93 8.24
C PHE A 51 18.76 26.63 7.39
N LEU A 52 18.44 26.84 6.11
CA LEU A 52 19.29 27.61 5.22
C LEU A 52 19.28 29.10 5.59
N THR A 53 20.46 29.71 5.68
CA THR A 53 20.63 31.16 5.83
C THR A 53 20.61 31.88 4.47
N ARG A 54 20.24 33.16 4.49
CA ARG A 54 20.29 34.03 3.29
C ARG A 54 21.70 34.12 2.70
N THR A 55 22.74 34.08 3.52
CA THR A 55 24.12 34.10 3.03
C THR A 55 24.50 32.81 2.31
N GLU A 56 24.18 31.63 2.87
CA GLU A 56 24.43 30.35 2.22
C GLU A 56 23.70 30.24 0.88
N MET A 57 22.47 30.78 0.79
CA MET A 57 21.74 30.83 -0.48
C MET A 57 22.51 31.58 -1.58
N MET A 58 23.23 32.66 -1.25
CA MET A 58 24.02 33.39 -2.25
C MET A 58 25.21 32.57 -2.76
N VAL A 59 25.79 31.74 -1.89
CA VAL A 59 26.84 30.79 -2.28
C VAL A 59 26.28 29.74 -3.24
N ILE A 60 25.14 29.15 -2.88
CA ILE A 60 24.45 28.13 -3.70
C ILE A 60 24.05 28.71 -5.06
N LEU A 61 23.44 29.89 -5.08
CA LEU A 61 23.07 30.56 -6.33
C LEU A 61 24.29 30.83 -7.22
N ALA A 62 25.42 31.28 -6.64
CA ALA A 62 26.65 31.49 -7.40
C ALA A 62 27.14 30.18 -8.04
N ARG A 63 27.00 29.04 -7.36
CA ARG A 63 27.34 27.72 -7.90
C ARG A 63 26.38 27.29 -9.01
N MET A 64 25.08 27.42 -8.79
CA MET A 64 24.04 27.10 -9.79
C MET A 64 24.11 27.99 -11.04
N LEU A 65 24.69 29.19 -10.94
CA LEU A 65 24.96 30.07 -12.08
C LEU A 65 26.33 29.86 -12.73
N GLY A 66 27.18 28.97 -12.18
CA GLY A 66 28.55 28.78 -12.65
C GLY A 66 29.50 29.94 -12.34
N GLU A 67 29.11 30.85 -11.45
CA GLU A 67 29.85 32.09 -11.11
C GLU A 67 30.54 32.03 -9.73
N TYR A 68 30.59 30.86 -9.09
CA TYR A 68 31.18 30.69 -7.76
C TYR A 68 32.62 31.19 -7.67
N ASN A 69 33.47 30.91 -8.67
CA ASN A 69 34.87 31.33 -8.67
C ASN A 69 35.03 32.86 -8.72
N GLU A 70 34.15 33.55 -9.46
CA GLU A 70 34.13 35.01 -9.53
C GLU A 70 33.66 35.61 -8.20
N ALA A 71 32.59 35.06 -7.62
CA ALA A 71 32.09 35.47 -6.31
C ALA A 71 33.12 35.22 -5.19
N PHE A 72 33.86 34.10 -5.25
CA PHE A 72 34.92 33.77 -4.30
C PHE A 72 36.09 34.75 -4.36
N ARG A 73 36.43 35.25 -5.55
CA ARG A 73 37.53 36.21 -5.77
C ARG A 73 37.10 37.67 -5.56
N TRP A 74 35.82 37.92 -5.31
CA TRP A 74 35.28 39.25 -5.12
C TRP A 74 35.80 39.90 -3.83
N THR A 75 36.28 41.14 -3.94
CA THR A 75 36.90 41.87 -2.82
C THR A 75 36.15 43.13 -2.40
N ARG A 76 35.20 43.60 -3.22
CA ARG A 76 34.40 44.78 -2.88
C ARG A 76 33.34 44.39 -1.85
N GLN A 77 33.14 45.24 -0.86
CA GLN A 77 32.09 45.05 0.15
C GLN A 77 30.73 45.53 -0.36
N SER A 78 29.68 44.98 0.23
CA SER A 78 28.30 45.38 -0.02
C SER A 78 27.99 46.77 0.58
N THR A 79 26.93 47.39 0.08
CA THR A 79 26.43 48.68 0.59
C THR A 79 25.40 48.55 1.71
N PHE A 80 25.06 47.32 2.12
CA PHE A 80 24.11 47.06 3.20
C PHE A 80 24.63 47.59 4.54
N SER A 81 23.72 48.11 5.35
CA SER A 81 23.99 48.78 6.63
C SER A 81 24.28 47.81 7.77
N ASP A 82 23.73 46.59 7.70
CA ASP A 82 23.97 45.48 8.63
C ASP A 82 25.20 44.63 8.26
N ARG A 83 25.98 45.07 7.26
CA ARG A 83 27.25 44.43 6.92
C ARG A 83 28.18 44.38 8.13
N SER A 84 28.86 43.25 8.29
CA SER A 84 29.83 43.01 9.37
C SER A 84 31.03 42.21 8.85
N ASN A 85 31.95 41.81 9.72
CA ASN A 85 33.05 40.91 9.34
C ASN A 85 32.54 39.46 9.22
N HIS A 86 31.64 39.23 8.27
CA HIS A 86 30.96 37.95 8.04
C HIS A 86 31.68 37.13 6.95
N TRP A 87 31.79 35.82 7.14
CA TRP A 87 32.52 34.92 6.21
C TRP A 87 32.00 35.01 4.77
N GLY A 88 30.68 35.13 4.62
CA GLY A 88 30.03 35.17 3.33
C GLY A 88 29.85 36.57 2.72
N GLU A 89 30.45 37.62 3.29
CA GLU A 89 30.32 39.01 2.79
C GLU A 89 30.65 39.14 1.30
N ARG A 90 31.70 38.43 0.84
CA ARG A 90 32.10 38.48 -0.57
C ARG A 90 31.00 37.99 -1.52
N TYR A 91 30.26 36.95 -1.14
CA TYR A 91 29.20 36.38 -1.96
C TYR A 91 27.97 37.28 -1.95
N VAL A 92 27.64 37.88 -0.81
CA VAL A 92 26.56 38.86 -0.69
C VAL A 92 26.87 40.11 -1.53
N ALA A 93 28.09 40.63 -1.45
CA ALA A 93 28.52 41.79 -2.23
C ALA A 93 28.56 41.51 -3.73
N TYR A 94 28.99 40.31 -4.13
CA TYR A 94 28.93 39.88 -5.52
C TYR A 94 27.48 39.75 -6.02
N ALA A 95 26.61 39.12 -5.24
CA ALA A 95 25.20 38.99 -5.55
C ALA A 95 24.51 40.36 -5.65
N GLN A 96 24.87 41.33 -4.81
CA GLN A 96 24.38 42.71 -4.91
C GLN A 96 24.87 43.37 -6.20
N TYR A 97 26.16 43.22 -6.56
CA TYR A 97 26.73 43.75 -7.80
C TYR A 97 26.06 43.17 -9.05
N LYS A 98 25.76 41.88 -9.05
CA LYS A 98 25.07 41.18 -10.15
C LYS A 98 23.56 41.41 -10.16
N GLY A 99 23.00 42.11 -9.17
CA GLY A 99 21.56 42.37 -9.05
C GLY A 99 20.74 41.12 -8.68
N TRP A 100 21.36 40.10 -8.10
CA TRP A 100 20.65 38.88 -7.69
C TRP A 100 19.75 39.12 -6.48
N THR A 101 20.17 40.00 -5.56
CA THR A 101 19.46 40.34 -4.33
C THR A 101 19.35 41.85 -4.13
N ALA A 102 18.23 42.29 -3.55
CA ALA A 102 17.99 43.68 -3.14
C ALA A 102 18.01 43.85 -1.60
N GLY A 103 18.28 42.79 -0.84
CA GLY A 103 18.16 42.78 0.62
C GLY A 103 16.73 42.55 1.10
N ILE A 104 16.46 42.91 2.36
CA ILE A 104 15.15 42.72 3.05
C ILE A 104 14.40 44.04 3.29
N GLY A 105 14.90 45.16 2.74
CA GLY A 105 14.43 46.50 3.09
C GLY A 105 15.36 47.21 4.09
N ASP A 106 15.12 48.50 4.33
CA ASP A 106 15.89 49.37 5.24
C ASP A 106 17.42 49.37 5.02
N ASN A 107 17.85 49.14 3.77
CA ASN A 107 19.24 48.94 3.41
C ASN A 107 19.93 47.82 4.23
N LYS A 108 19.23 46.71 4.51
CA LYS A 108 19.78 45.53 5.20
C LYS A 108 19.73 44.28 4.34
N PHE A 109 20.65 43.34 4.59
CA PHE A 109 20.66 42.04 3.93
C PHE A 109 20.06 40.91 4.77
N GLY A 110 20.35 40.88 6.08
CA GLY A 110 19.92 39.83 7.00
C GLY A 110 20.71 38.52 6.88
N TYR A 111 22.04 38.56 7.00
CA TYR A 111 22.97 37.43 6.75
C TYR A 111 22.50 36.07 7.30
N GLU A 112 22.17 36.02 8.59
CA GLU A 112 21.77 34.79 9.31
C GLU A 112 20.26 34.54 9.31
N GLN A 113 19.47 35.37 8.63
CA GLN A 113 18.03 35.15 8.58
C GLN A 113 17.73 33.88 7.77
N LYS A 114 16.74 33.13 8.24
CA LYS A 114 16.26 31.92 7.58
C LYS A 114 15.66 32.27 6.23
N HIS A 115 15.91 31.42 5.24
CA HIS A 115 15.35 31.56 3.91
C HIS A 115 14.02 30.81 3.79
N THR A 116 13.05 31.37 3.05
CA THR A 116 11.78 30.66 2.78
C THR A 116 11.83 29.86 1.47
N VAL A 117 10.90 28.91 1.34
CA VAL A 117 10.70 28.13 0.10
C VAL A 117 10.39 29.04 -1.09
N GLN A 118 9.57 30.08 -0.90
CA GLN A 118 9.27 31.07 -1.94
C GLN A 118 10.53 31.82 -2.40
N GLU A 119 11.39 32.21 -1.47
CA GLU A 119 12.64 32.89 -1.80
C GLU A 119 13.61 31.98 -2.57
N ALA A 120 13.78 30.74 -2.11
CA ALA A 120 14.59 29.75 -2.83
C ALA A 120 14.08 29.51 -4.26
N SER A 121 12.74 29.51 -4.45
CA SER A 121 12.11 29.37 -5.77
C SER A 121 12.55 30.47 -6.74
N VAL A 122 12.61 31.73 -6.29
CA VAL A 122 13.06 32.86 -7.10
C VAL A 122 14.47 32.62 -7.64
N PHE A 123 15.35 32.08 -6.80
CA PHE A 123 16.75 31.87 -7.16
C PHE A 123 16.97 30.67 -8.09
N MET A 124 16.27 29.56 -7.87
CA MET A 124 16.33 28.41 -8.78
C MET A 124 15.76 28.76 -10.17
N LEU A 125 14.66 29.53 -10.23
CA LEU A 125 14.12 30.04 -11.49
C LEU A 125 15.12 30.94 -12.23
N LYS A 126 15.84 31.81 -11.51
CA LYS A 126 16.90 32.63 -12.09
C LYS A 126 18.06 31.79 -12.63
N ALA A 127 18.44 30.71 -11.95
CA ALA A 127 19.47 29.79 -12.43
C ALA A 127 19.09 29.14 -13.76
N LEU A 128 17.81 28.81 -13.94
CA LEU A 128 17.24 28.30 -15.20
C LEU A 128 17.06 29.36 -16.31
N GLY A 129 17.38 30.63 -16.03
CA GLY A 129 17.28 31.74 -16.99
C GLY A 129 15.91 32.43 -17.03
N TYR A 130 14.99 32.12 -16.11
CA TYR A 130 13.75 32.88 -15.94
C TYR A 130 14.02 34.22 -15.24
N THR A 131 13.26 35.24 -15.63
CA THR A 131 13.47 36.63 -15.19
C THR A 131 12.20 37.22 -14.60
N ALA A 132 12.33 38.02 -13.53
CA ALA A 132 11.23 38.78 -12.96
C ALA A 132 11.26 40.24 -13.47
N PRO A 133 10.10 40.87 -13.76
CA PRO A 133 8.75 40.33 -13.64
C PRO A 133 8.24 39.60 -14.90
N ALA A 134 9.06 39.46 -15.95
CA ALA A 134 8.60 39.00 -17.26
C ALA A 134 8.06 37.57 -17.27
N ASP A 135 8.71 36.66 -16.54
CA ASP A 135 8.37 35.24 -16.50
C ASP A 135 7.66 34.81 -15.21
N PHE A 136 7.91 35.54 -14.12
CA PHE A 136 7.29 35.35 -12.82
C PHE A 136 7.39 36.63 -11.98
N THR A 137 6.50 36.76 -11.00
CA THR A 137 6.56 37.76 -9.93
C THR A 137 6.98 37.08 -8.62
N TRP A 138 7.28 37.87 -7.59
CA TRP A 138 7.57 37.33 -6.26
C TRP A 138 6.49 36.35 -5.78
N GLU A 139 5.21 36.74 -5.89
CA GLU A 139 4.04 35.97 -5.45
C GLU A 139 3.84 34.68 -6.26
N THR A 140 4.28 34.65 -7.53
CA THR A 140 4.08 33.51 -8.44
C THR A 140 5.31 32.61 -8.55
N ALA A 141 6.43 32.98 -7.92
CA ALA A 141 7.69 32.24 -7.99
C ALA A 141 7.55 30.78 -7.53
N TYR A 142 6.92 30.55 -6.37
CA TYR A 142 6.72 29.20 -5.84
C TYR A 142 5.88 28.34 -6.80
N THR A 143 4.74 28.87 -7.26
CA THR A 143 3.85 28.18 -8.20
C THR A 143 4.55 27.86 -9.52
N LYS A 144 5.37 28.78 -10.05
CA LYS A 144 6.14 28.56 -11.28
C LYS A 144 7.22 27.50 -11.10
N ALA A 145 7.99 27.55 -10.01
CA ALA A 145 9.00 26.55 -9.68
C ALA A 145 8.37 25.16 -9.49
N LYS A 146 7.23 25.09 -8.79
CA LYS A 146 6.47 23.85 -8.63
C LYS A 146 5.96 23.30 -9.96
N ALA A 147 5.50 24.16 -10.86
CA ALA A 147 5.03 23.75 -12.19
C ALA A 147 6.17 23.23 -13.11
N LEU A 148 7.43 23.55 -12.80
CA LEU A 148 8.62 23.03 -13.48
C LEU A 148 9.19 21.78 -12.78
N GLY A 149 8.51 21.21 -11.78
CA GLY A 149 8.97 20.01 -11.09
C GLY A 149 10.06 20.24 -10.03
N LEU A 150 10.43 21.50 -9.72
CA LEU A 150 11.57 21.77 -8.82
C LEU A 150 11.40 21.24 -7.40
N PHE A 151 10.16 20.95 -6.98
CA PHE A 151 9.84 20.42 -5.65
C PHE A 151 9.28 18.98 -5.70
N GLU A 152 9.53 18.23 -6.77
CA GLU A 152 9.18 16.81 -6.81
C GLU A 152 9.84 16.05 -5.65
N GLY A 153 9.10 15.10 -5.06
CA GLY A 153 9.51 14.40 -3.83
C GLY A 153 9.34 15.19 -2.53
N LEU A 154 8.98 16.48 -2.56
CA LEU A 154 8.92 17.35 -1.39
C LEU A 154 7.50 17.86 -1.08
N SER A 155 7.11 17.79 0.20
CA SER A 155 5.83 18.34 0.69
C SER A 155 6.03 19.69 1.41
N LEU A 156 6.23 20.77 0.64
CA LEU A 156 6.56 22.10 1.16
C LEU A 156 5.43 23.13 0.96
N ARG A 157 5.42 24.16 1.81
CA ARG A 157 4.58 25.36 1.66
C ARG A 157 5.48 26.58 1.46
N GLU A 158 5.02 27.52 0.65
CA GLU A 158 5.80 28.70 0.23
C GLU A 158 6.32 29.57 1.39
N THR A 159 5.57 29.65 2.49
CA THR A 159 5.90 30.45 3.68
C THR A 159 6.84 29.75 4.65
N ASN A 160 7.11 28.45 4.47
CA ASN A 160 7.99 27.72 5.37
C ASN A 160 9.45 28.17 5.18
N SER A 161 10.20 28.22 6.27
CA SER A 161 11.67 28.24 6.18
C SER A 161 12.17 26.92 5.61
N ILE A 162 13.13 26.98 4.71
CA ILE A 162 13.67 25.80 4.01
C ILE A 162 14.86 25.21 4.76
N TYR A 163 14.88 23.89 4.94
CA TYR A 163 16.04 23.15 5.43
C TYR A 163 17.07 22.95 4.31
N ARG A 164 18.35 22.81 4.67
CA ARG A 164 19.44 22.60 3.69
C ARG A 164 19.21 21.36 2.83
N GLY A 165 18.79 20.24 3.43
CA GLY A 165 18.45 19.01 2.70
C GLY A 165 17.32 19.22 1.69
N GLN A 166 16.26 19.94 2.07
CA GLN A 166 15.15 20.27 1.16
C GLN A 166 15.60 21.16 -0.01
N LEU A 167 16.54 22.08 0.22
CA LEU A 167 17.12 22.86 -0.85
C LEU A 167 18.01 22.00 -1.75
N PHE A 168 18.79 21.06 -1.20
CA PHE A 168 19.63 20.15 -1.98
C PHE A 168 18.81 19.28 -2.94
N GLU A 169 17.68 18.75 -2.47
CA GLU A 169 16.70 18.08 -3.34
C GLU A 169 16.19 19.02 -4.45
N THR A 170 15.82 20.26 -4.08
CA THR A 170 15.38 21.28 -5.04
C THR A 170 16.48 21.61 -6.07
N MET A 171 17.75 21.67 -5.64
CA MET A 171 18.90 21.92 -6.52
C MET A 171 19.09 20.78 -7.51
N LEU A 172 18.99 19.52 -7.06
CA LEU A 172 19.12 18.36 -7.93
C LEU A 172 18.02 18.36 -9.00
N ASN A 173 16.77 18.58 -8.61
CA ASN A 173 15.65 18.75 -9.56
C ASN A 173 15.92 19.90 -10.54
N THR A 174 16.49 21.01 -10.07
CA THR A 174 16.83 22.16 -10.91
C THR A 174 17.96 21.84 -11.91
N LEU A 175 18.94 21.02 -11.54
CA LEU A 175 20.00 20.58 -12.47
C LEU A 175 19.45 19.71 -13.60
N LEU A 176 18.40 18.94 -13.32
CA LEU A 176 17.71 18.06 -14.27
C LEU A 176 16.57 18.77 -15.04
N THR A 177 16.37 20.07 -14.81
CA THR A 177 15.35 20.85 -15.50
C THR A 177 15.96 21.55 -16.71
N ASP A 178 15.25 21.52 -17.83
CA ASP A 178 15.59 22.28 -19.04
C ASP A 178 15.70 23.77 -18.75
N MET A 179 16.77 24.37 -19.28
CA MET A 179 16.90 25.81 -19.25
C MET A 179 15.82 26.48 -20.09
N LYS A 180 15.36 27.66 -19.67
CA LYS A 180 14.29 28.39 -20.35
C LYS A 180 14.58 28.56 -21.85
N GLY A 181 13.75 27.90 -22.67
CA GLY A 181 13.81 27.98 -24.13
C GLY A 181 15.04 27.32 -24.75
N GLN A 182 15.68 26.39 -24.04
CA GLN A 182 16.78 25.57 -24.52
C GLN A 182 16.38 24.10 -24.50
N THR A 183 17.09 23.27 -25.27
CA THR A 183 16.94 21.81 -25.31
C THR A 183 17.97 21.09 -24.44
N TYR A 184 18.54 21.80 -23.46
CA TYR A 184 19.53 21.26 -22.54
C TYR A 184 19.22 21.69 -21.11
N MET A 185 19.54 20.81 -20.18
CA MET A 185 19.35 20.99 -18.74
C MET A 185 20.41 21.89 -18.13
N LEU A 186 20.11 22.51 -16.98
CA LEU A 186 21.08 23.34 -16.28
C LEU A 186 22.37 22.58 -15.92
N GLY A 187 22.25 21.32 -15.49
CA GLY A 187 23.41 20.50 -15.15
C GLY A 187 24.30 20.19 -16.36
N GLN A 188 23.74 20.06 -17.57
CA GLN A 188 24.53 19.92 -18.80
C GLN A 188 25.30 21.20 -19.09
N LYS A 189 24.67 22.38 -18.92
CA LYS A 189 25.36 23.66 -19.06
C LYS A 189 26.52 23.82 -18.08
N LEU A 190 26.34 23.33 -16.86
CA LEU A 190 27.37 23.38 -15.83
C LEU A 190 28.42 22.27 -15.98
N ASP A 191 28.22 21.31 -16.91
CA ASP A 191 29.07 20.13 -17.10
C ASP A 191 29.20 19.28 -15.82
N VAL A 192 28.07 19.08 -15.12
CA VAL A 192 28.00 18.34 -13.84
C VAL A 192 27.06 17.14 -13.86
N LEU A 193 26.30 16.90 -14.95
CA LEU A 193 25.50 15.68 -15.04
C LEU A 193 26.35 14.50 -15.47
N THR A 194 26.10 13.36 -14.82
CA THR A 194 26.55 12.06 -15.31
C THR A 194 25.38 11.37 -16.05
N PRO A 195 25.63 10.41 -16.96
CA PRO A 195 24.56 9.67 -17.64
C PRO A 195 23.53 9.06 -16.69
N ASP A 196 23.98 8.57 -15.54
CA ASP A 196 23.14 7.94 -14.50
C ASP A 196 22.16 8.93 -13.85
N MET A 197 22.45 10.23 -13.89
CA MET A 197 21.58 11.27 -13.31
C MET A 197 20.45 11.70 -14.25
N ILE A 198 20.57 11.44 -15.54
CA ILE A 198 19.52 11.77 -16.50
C ILE A 198 18.39 10.75 -16.28
N PRO A 199 17.13 11.16 -16.08
CA PRO A 199 16.03 10.21 -15.95
C PRO A 199 15.75 9.54 -17.30
N PHE A 200 15.42 8.24 -17.27
CA PHE A 200 14.98 7.53 -18.46
C PHE A 200 13.48 7.73 -18.67
N GLU A 201 13.13 8.54 -19.66
CA GLU A 201 11.78 9.02 -19.91
C GLU A 201 11.41 8.96 -21.40
N VAL A 202 10.12 9.07 -21.67
CA VAL A 202 9.60 9.29 -23.03
C VAL A 202 9.56 10.79 -23.27
N GLU A 203 10.44 11.29 -24.13
CA GLU A 203 10.53 12.69 -24.51
C GLU A 203 9.36 13.08 -25.41
N ASP A 204 9.17 12.35 -26.51
CA ASP A 204 8.15 12.65 -27.51
C ASP A 204 7.38 11.39 -27.97
N VAL A 205 6.11 11.60 -28.33
CA VAL A 205 5.30 10.64 -29.05
C VAL A 205 4.54 11.39 -30.14
N SER A 206 4.77 10.99 -31.39
CA SER A 206 4.16 11.59 -32.57
C SER A 206 3.75 10.51 -33.57
N SER A 207 2.76 10.77 -34.42
CA SER A 207 2.53 9.90 -35.58
C SER A 207 3.62 10.18 -36.60
N ASN A 208 4.30 9.15 -37.08
CA ASN A 208 5.15 9.27 -38.26
C ASN A 208 4.27 9.36 -39.52
N ASN A 209 3.23 8.52 -39.56
CA ASN A 209 2.14 8.52 -40.54
C ASN A 209 0.92 7.79 -39.93
N LEU A 210 -0.12 7.48 -40.70
CA LEU A 210 -1.28 6.76 -40.15
C LEU A 210 -1.03 5.28 -39.81
N ARG A 211 0.14 4.70 -40.10
CA ARG A 211 0.50 3.30 -39.78
C ARG A 211 1.60 3.18 -38.74
N GLU A 212 2.30 4.26 -38.44
CA GLU A 212 3.50 4.27 -37.62
C GLU A 212 3.46 5.38 -36.57
N ILE A 213 3.87 5.05 -35.35
CA ILE A 213 4.07 6.01 -34.27
C ILE A 213 5.56 6.11 -33.98
N LYS A 214 6.09 7.32 -33.92
CA LYS A 214 7.43 7.61 -33.46
C LYS A 214 7.43 7.87 -31.95
N VAL A 215 8.30 7.19 -31.24
CA VAL A 215 8.55 7.39 -29.80
C VAL A 215 10.02 7.74 -29.61
N VAL A 216 10.30 8.85 -28.93
CA VAL A 216 11.67 9.29 -28.62
C VAL A 216 11.90 9.19 -27.12
N PHE A 217 12.99 8.53 -26.73
CA PHE A 217 13.40 8.36 -25.35
C PHE A 217 14.61 9.25 -25.01
N SER A 218 14.76 9.60 -23.73
CA SER A 218 15.87 10.45 -23.25
C SER A 218 17.22 9.73 -23.15
N LYS A 219 17.23 8.39 -23.28
CA LYS A 219 18.43 7.54 -23.27
C LYS A 219 18.32 6.44 -24.31
N GLU A 220 19.47 5.84 -24.64
CA GLU A 220 19.53 4.65 -25.47
C GLU A 220 18.70 3.52 -24.85
N VAL A 221 17.80 2.93 -25.64
CA VAL A 221 16.84 1.90 -25.22
C VAL A 221 17.48 0.52 -25.35
N ASP A 222 17.30 -0.32 -24.33
CA ASP A 222 17.65 -1.74 -24.39
C ASP A 222 16.61 -2.46 -25.26
N GLU A 223 17.01 -2.83 -26.48
CA GLU A 223 16.13 -3.46 -27.46
C GLU A 223 15.61 -4.83 -26.99
N ASP A 224 16.34 -5.55 -26.13
CA ASP A 224 15.89 -6.85 -25.60
C ASP A 224 14.71 -6.70 -24.64
N THR A 225 14.47 -5.49 -24.13
CA THR A 225 13.28 -5.16 -23.32
C THR A 225 12.06 -4.76 -24.14
N LEU A 226 12.18 -4.56 -25.46
CA LEU A 226 11.07 -4.13 -26.30
C LEU A 226 10.15 -5.29 -26.68
N SER A 227 8.89 -5.19 -26.28
CA SER A 227 7.81 -6.09 -26.67
C SER A 227 6.56 -5.32 -27.09
N SER A 228 5.76 -5.91 -27.98
CA SER A 228 4.45 -5.34 -28.34
C SER A 228 3.52 -5.13 -27.14
N SER A 229 3.71 -5.86 -26.04
CA SER A 229 2.92 -5.68 -24.82
C SER A 229 3.25 -4.40 -24.06
N ASP A 230 4.43 -3.82 -24.29
CA ASP A 230 4.91 -2.63 -23.59
C ASP A 230 4.25 -1.35 -24.11
N PHE A 231 3.65 -1.43 -25.30
CA PHE A 231 3.00 -0.35 -26.01
C PHE A 231 1.49 -0.64 -26.16
N SER A 232 0.68 0.04 -25.35
CA SER A 232 -0.77 -0.12 -25.38
C SER A 232 -1.44 1.07 -26.06
N ILE A 233 -2.13 0.81 -27.17
CA ILE A 233 -2.95 1.75 -27.92
C ILE A 233 -4.30 1.10 -28.26
N SER A 234 -5.39 1.86 -28.14
CA SER A 234 -6.75 1.31 -28.20
C SER A 234 -7.04 0.58 -29.53
N GLY A 235 -7.36 -0.71 -29.43
CA GLY A 235 -7.81 -1.56 -30.54
C GLY A 235 -6.73 -1.98 -31.53
N ARG A 236 -5.44 -1.78 -31.23
CA ARG A 236 -4.33 -2.08 -32.15
C ARG A 236 -3.19 -2.77 -31.42
N THR A 237 -2.46 -3.63 -32.13
CA THR A 237 -1.14 -4.06 -31.68
C THR A 237 -0.10 -3.12 -32.26
N ALA A 238 0.93 -2.81 -31.46
CA ALA A 238 2.07 -2.00 -31.85
C ALA A 238 3.32 -2.88 -31.84
N THR A 239 4.02 -2.96 -32.96
CA THR A 239 5.26 -3.72 -33.09
C THR A 239 6.42 -2.75 -33.03
N PRO A 240 7.26 -2.78 -32.00
CA PRO A 240 8.37 -1.84 -31.88
C PRO A 240 9.57 -2.23 -32.74
N GLU A 241 10.21 -1.23 -33.33
CA GLU A 241 11.50 -1.31 -34.00
C GLU A 241 12.41 -0.17 -33.54
N LEU A 242 13.52 -0.54 -32.88
CA LEU A 242 14.53 0.42 -32.45
C LEU A 242 15.35 0.91 -33.65
N GLN A 243 15.49 2.22 -33.77
CA GLN A 243 16.24 2.85 -34.84
C GLN A 243 17.73 2.93 -34.51
N ASN A 244 18.55 3.16 -35.54
CA ASN A 244 20.02 3.20 -35.41
C ASN A 244 20.58 4.28 -34.47
N ASP A 245 19.76 5.28 -34.10
CA ASP A 245 20.15 6.30 -33.12
C ASP A 245 20.07 5.81 -31.66
N GLY A 246 19.54 4.60 -31.43
CA GLY A 246 19.39 3.97 -30.12
C GLY A 246 18.31 4.59 -29.24
N VAL A 247 17.72 5.73 -29.61
CA VAL A 247 16.79 6.50 -28.77
C VAL A 247 15.40 6.63 -29.39
N THR A 248 15.26 6.33 -30.68
CA THR A 248 13.98 6.36 -31.39
C THR A 248 13.44 4.96 -31.58
N VAL A 249 12.19 4.74 -31.21
CA VAL A 249 11.43 3.52 -31.55
C VAL A 249 10.29 3.88 -32.49
N ILE A 250 10.20 3.20 -33.63
CA ILE A 250 9.05 3.25 -34.52
C ILE A 250 8.13 2.09 -34.18
N LEU A 251 6.84 2.39 -33.98
CA LEU A 251 5.81 1.40 -33.70
C LEU A 251 4.95 1.17 -34.95
N GLU A 252 5.11 0.01 -35.58
CA GLU A 252 4.24 -0.40 -36.68
C GLU A 252 2.89 -0.91 -36.12
N LEU A 253 1.78 -0.35 -36.61
CA LEU A 253 0.44 -0.66 -36.10
C LEU A 253 -0.26 -1.74 -36.92
N SER A 254 -1.01 -2.64 -36.26
CA SER A 254 -1.83 -3.64 -36.96
C SER A 254 -2.91 -3.03 -37.86
N SER A 255 -3.42 -1.85 -37.51
CA SER A 255 -4.47 -1.14 -38.26
C SER A 255 -4.21 0.37 -38.22
N ALA A 256 -4.52 1.06 -39.31
CA ALA A 256 -4.26 2.49 -39.43
C ALA A 256 -4.98 3.33 -38.36
N LEU A 257 -4.38 4.47 -38.04
CA LEU A 257 -4.99 5.59 -37.34
C LEU A 257 -5.96 6.30 -38.30
N SER A 258 -7.01 6.88 -37.74
CA SER A 258 -7.81 7.90 -38.43
C SER A 258 -7.07 9.23 -38.37
N ASN A 259 -6.97 9.94 -39.49
CA ASN A 259 -6.32 11.25 -39.55
C ASN A 259 -7.02 12.30 -38.65
N ASP A 260 -6.29 13.33 -38.22
CA ASP A 260 -6.74 14.42 -37.33
C ASP A 260 -7.49 13.93 -36.08
N THR A 261 -7.00 12.84 -35.47
CA THR A 261 -7.64 12.21 -34.31
C THR A 261 -6.64 12.09 -33.17
N ARG A 262 -7.09 12.42 -31.95
CA ARG A 262 -6.27 12.31 -30.74
C ARG A 262 -6.26 10.87 -30.23
N TYR A 263 -5.05 10.35 -29.98
CA TYR A 263 -4.81 9.03 -29.38
C TYR A 263 -4.04 9.15 -28.08
N SER A 264 -4.11 8.08 -27.28
CA SER A 264 -3.30 7.88 -26.09
C SER A 264 -2.46 6.63 -26.28
N LEU A 265 -1.16 6.76 -26.14
CA LEU A 265 -0.20 5.66 -26.10
C LEU A 265 0.30 5.51 -24.67
N THR A 266 0.16 4.30 -24.13
CA THR A 266 0.73 3.94 -22.84
C THR A 266 1.98 3.09 -23.07
N ILE A 267 3.08 3.47 -22.42
CA ILE A 267 4.40 2.85 -22.54
C ILE A 267 4.87 2.41 -21.15
N SER A 268 5.36 1.18 -21.01
CA SER A 268 5.92 0.68 -19.74
C SER A 268 6.74 -0.58 -19.93
N GLY A 269 7.62 -0.92 -18.97
CA GLY A 269 8.34 -2.19 -18.96
C GLY A 269 9.62 -2.20 -19.81
N ILE A 270 10.03 -1.03 -20.30
CA ILE A 270 11.21 -0.80 -21.13
C ILE A 270 12.37 -0.35 -20.23
N ARG A 271 13.59 -0.72 -20.59
CA ARG A 271 14.83 -0.19 -19.99
C ARG A 271 15.68 0.57 -20.99
N SER A 272 16.58 1.39 -20.46
CA SER A 272 17.73 1.89 -21.20
C SER A 272 18.88 0.89 -21.16
N GLU A 273 19.83 1.04 -22.07
CA GLU A 273 21.07 0.24 -22.17
C GLU A 273 21.91 0.27 -20.88
N ASP A 274 21.81 1.34 -20.08
CA ASP A 274 22.47 1.45 -18.77
C ASP A 274 21.72 0.71 -17.63
N GLY A 275 20.58 0.07 -17.94
CA GLY A 275 19.75 -0.68 -17.00
C GLY A 275 18.67 0.15 -16.27
N THR A 276 18.58 1.46 -16.53
CA THR A 276 17.53 2.30 -15.93
C THR A 276 16.16 1.88 -16.45
N SER A 277 15.18 1.68 -15.55
CA SER A 277 13.83 1.24 -15.94
C SER A 277 12.90 2.43 -16.16
N LEU A 278 12.10 2.37 -17.23
CA LEU A 278 11.11 3.39 -17.55
C LEU A 278 9.89 3.28 -16.63
N SER A 279 9.53 4.39 -16.00
CA SER A 279 8.25 4.50 -15.30
C SER A 279 7.08 4.48 -16.29
N ARG A 280 6.03 3.73 -15.97
CA ARG A 280 4.82 3.66 -16.80
C ARG A 280 4.29 5.06 -17.08
N VAL A 281 4.19 5.41 -18.36
CA VAL A 281 3.78 6.73 -18.81
C VAL A 281 2.68 6.62 -19.86
N THR A 282 1.76 7.58 -19.87
CA THR A 282 0.78 7.71 -20.95
C THR A 282 0.95 9.07 -21.59
N LYS A 283 1.25 9.07 -22.89
CA LYS A 283 1.40 10.27 -23.72
C LYS A 283 0.22 10.34 -24.68
N THR A 284 -0.26 11.55 -24.94
CA THR A 284 -1.30 11.78 -25.95
C THR A 284 -0.69 12.48 -27.13
N PHE A 285 -1.07 12.08 -28.34
CA PHE A 285 -0.67 12.73 -29.59
C PHE A 285 -1.88 12.81 -30.51
N THR A 286 -1.84 13.71 -31.48
CA THR A 286 -2.82 13.75 -32.57
C THR A 286 -2.15 13.14 -33.79
N SER A 287 -2.81 12.19 -34.44
CA SER A 287 -2.32 11.68 -35.70
C SER A 287 -2.54 12.73 -36.78
N ASP A 288 -1.49 13.02 -37.53
CA ASP A 288 -1.52 13.89 -38.69
C ASP A 288 -0.68 13.26 -39.80
N ASP A 289 -1.19 13.33 -41.03
CA ASP A 289 -0.59 12.74 -42.22
C ASP A 289 -1.10 13.54 -43.44
N ASP A 290 -0.30 14.51 -43.85
CA ASP A 290 -0.53 15.40 -44.99
C ASP A 290 0.63 15.37 -46.01
N ILE A 291 1.58 14.44 -45.82
CA ILE A 291 2.77 14.28 -46.65
C ILE A 291 2.44 13.29 -47.78
N ASP A 292 2.86 13.62 -49.00
CA ASP A 292 2.76 12.70 -50.12
C ASP A 292 3.86 11.62 -50.02
N PRO A 293 3.57 10.34 -50.30
CA PRO A 293 4.57 9.29 -50.22
C PRO A 293 5.60 9.47 -51.34
N GLU A 294 6.88 9.65 -50.97
CA GLU A 294 7.98 9.87 -51.89
C GLU A 294 8.64 8.54 -52.28
N LEU A 295 9.03 8.39 -53.55
CA LEU A 295 9.80 7.22 -53.98
C LEU A 295 11.27 7.42 -53.61
N GLU A 296 11.71 6.79 -52.52
CA GLU A 296 13.11 6.87 -52.07
C GLU A 296 14.05 6.00 -52.90
N ARG A 297 13.57 4.83 -53.32
CA ARG A 297 14.42 3.86 -54.03
C ARG A 297 13.62 3.04 -55.03
N ALA A 298 14.17 2.87 -56.23
CA ALA A 298 13.73 1.84 -57.17
C ALA A 298 14.92 0.96 -57.57
N ARG A 299 14.78 -0.35 -57.48
CA ARG A 299 15.86 -1.29 -57.80
C ARG A 299 15.34 -2.58 -58.44
N LEU A 300 16.06 -3.07 -59.44
CA LEU A 300 15.72 -4.34 -60.09
C LEU A 300 16.07 -5.53 -59.21
N LEU A 301 15.08 -6.38 -58.94
CA LEU A 301 15.23 -7.68 -58.29
C LEU A 301 15.36 -8.81 -59.33
N GLY A 302 16.00 -8.54 -60.47
CA GLY A 302 16.07 -9.47 -61.60
C GLY A 302 15.21 -9.05 -62.79
N PRO A 303 15.05 -9.93 -63.80
CA PRO A 303 14.53 -9.54 -65.10
C PRO A 303 13.03 -9.22 -65.08
N ALA A 304 12.25 -9.67 -64.10
CA ALA A 304 10.79 -9.47 -64.10
C ALA A 304 10.26 -8.77 -62.85
N TYR A 305 11.15 -8.27 -61.98
CA TYR A 305 10.78 -7.75 -60.66
C TYR A 305 11.54 -6.45 -60.39
N VAL A 306 10.84 -5.45 -59.89
CA VAL A 306 11.41 -4.21 -59.37
C VAL A 306 10.87 -4.00 -57.96
N GLU A 307 11.76 -3.64 -57.04
CA GLU A 307 11.43 -3.20 -55.69
C GLU A 307 11.35 -1.69 -55.68
N LEU A 308 10.29 -1.17 -55.08
CA LEU A 308 10.08 0.25 -54.84
C LEU A 308 10.02 0.46 -53.33
N THR A 309 10.87 1.31 -52.79
CA THR A 309 10.83 1.77 -51.40
C THR A 309 10.31 3.20 -51.39
N PHE A 310 9.27 3.43 -50.61
CA PHE A 310 8.65 4.73 -50.40
C PHE A 310 8.99 5.27 -49.01
N SER A 311 8.82 6.58 -48.80
CA SER A 311 9.01 7.22 -47.50
C SER A 311 7.98 6.79 -46.45
N GLU A 312 6.89 6.13 -46.87
CA GLU A 312 5.77 5.74 -46.00
C GLU A 312 5.03 4.48 -46.51
N PRO A 313 4.29 3.77 -45.64
CA PRO A 313 3.53 2.58 -46.03
C PRO A 313 2.42 2.82 -47.07
N ILE A 314 2.43 2.06 -48.16
CA ILE A 314 1.47 2.18 -49.26
C ILE A 314 0.23 1.30 -49.06
N LYS A 315 -0.95 1.92 -49.05
CA LYS A 315 -2.25 1.24 -48.98
C LYS A 315 -2.78 0.81 -50.35
N THR A 316 -2.63 1.66 -51.37
CA THR A 316 -3.16 1.41 -52.72
C THR A 316 -2.05 1.49 -53.75
N ALA A 317 -1.89 0.41 -54.52
CA ALA A 317 -0.92 0.37 -55.60
C ALA A 317 -1.17 1.47 -56.64
N GLY A 318 -0.07 2.09 -57.10
CA GLY A 318 -0.09 3.01 -58.23
C GLY A 318 0.14 2.30 -59.56
N THR A 319 0.79 3.01 -60.48
CA THR A 319 1.13 2.51 -61.81
C THR A 319 2.64 2.49 -62.00
N VAL A 320 3.15 1.39 -62.57
CA VAL A 320 4.54 1.27 -63.01
C VAL A 320 4.55 0.95 -64.49
N GLN A 321 5.10 1.86 -65.29
CA GLN A 321 5.24 1.70 -66.74
C GLN A 321 6.71 1.76 -67.11
N VAL A 322 7.18 0.78 -67.85
CA VAL A 322 8.57 0.66 -68.27
C VAL A 322 8.71 0.97 -69.75
N TYR A 323 9.68 1.79 -70.11
CA TYR A 323 10.00 2.18 -71.48
C TYR A 323 11.40 1.70 -71.88
N ASP A 324 11.54 1.31 -73.15
CA ASP A 324 12.82 1.10 -73.83
C ASP A 324 12.93 2.21 -74.88
N GLY A 325 13.71 3.24 -74.56
CA GLY A 325 13.72 4.51 -75.31
C GLY A 325 12.33 5.17 -75.36
N ARG A 326 11.81 5.44 -76.56
CA ARG A 326 10.49 6.08 -76.74
C ARG A 326 9.31 5.10 -76.78
N THR A 327 9.57 3.80 -76.62
CA THR A 327 8.54 2.76 -76.76
C THR A 327 8.19 2.15 -75.41
N SER A 328 6.88 2.04 -75.12
CA SER A 328 6.39 1.28 -73.96
C SER A 328 6.81 -0.19 -74.11
N TYR A 329 7.54 -0.71 -73.13
CA TYR A 329 8.11 -2.06 -73.13
C TYR A 329 7.25 -3.05 -72.34
N THR A 330 6.92 -2.71 -71.10
CA THR A 330 6.06 -3.48 -70.20
C THR A 330 5.44 -2.57 -69.14
N SER A 331 4.43 -3.05 -68.43
CA SER A 331 3.90 -2.42 -67.21
C SER A 331 3.98 -3.39 -66.04
N SER A 332 3.63 -2.91 -64.84
CA SER A 332 3.25 -3.77 -63.73
C SER A 332 2.16 -4.77 -64.16
N ALA A 333 2.32 -6.02 -63.75
CA ALA A 333 1.34 -7.10 -63.89
C ALA A 333 0.61 -7.37 -62.58
N SER A 334 1.36 -7.35 -61.49
CA SER A 334 0.87 -7.55 -60.14
C SER A 334 1.84 -6.89 -59.17
N PHE A 335 1.32 -6.52 -58.01
CA PHE A 335 2.10 -6.07 -56.86
C PHE A 335 2.13 -7.22 -55.85
N ALA A 336 3.20 -7.33 -55.08
CA ALA A 336 3.23 -8.16 -53.88
C ALA A 336 2.31 -7.54 -52.79
N GLU A 337 2.44 -7.97 -51.53
CA GLU A 337 1.66 -7.41 -50.42
C GLU A 337 1.79 -5.87 -50.37
N LEU A 338 0.64 -5.20 -50.26
CA LEU A 338 0.54 -3.77 -49.96
C LEU A 338 0.42 -3.61 -48.44
N GLY A 339 0.73 -2.42 -47.93
CA GLY A 339 0.70 -2.09 -46.50
C GLY A 339 2.06 -1.88 -45.85
N SER A 340 3.14 -1.95 -46.65
CA SER A 340 4.53 -1.61 -46.28
C SER A 340 5.02 -0.47 -47.17
N ASP A 341 6.07 0.19 -46.71
CA ASP A 341 6.92 1.15 -47.43
C ASP A 341 7.65 0.52 -48.63
N THR A 342 7.91 -0.79 -48.59
CA THR A 342 8.58 -1.53 -49.66
C THR A 342 7.60 -2.40 -50.45
N ILE A 343 7.47 -2.10 -51.75
CA ILE A 343 6.55 -2.78 -52.67
C ILE A 343 7.33 -3.50 -53.78
N ILE A 344 7.18 -4.82 -53.84
CA ILE A 344 7.69 -5.62 -54.96
C ILE A 344 6.67 -5.62 -56.10
N VAL A 345 7.12 -5.19 -57.28
CA VAL A 345 6.32 -5.12 -58.50
C VAL A 345 6.78 -6.18 -59.48
N ARG A 346 5.86 -7.05 -59.89
CA ARG A 346 6.09 -7.99 -60.98
C ARG A 346 5.75 -7.33 -62.31
N LEU A 347 6.66 -7.38 -63.27
CA LEU A 347 6.47 -6.88 -64.62
C LEU A 347 5.74 -7.91 -65.50
N SER A 348 4.90 -7.44 -66.42
CA SER A 348 4.18 -8.30 -67.38
C SER A 348 5.11 -9.03 -68.35
N LYS A 349 6.32 -8.52 -68.54
CA LYS A 349 7.35 -9.07 -69.41
C LYS A 349 8.73 -8.87 -68.80
N ALA A 350 9.56 -9.90 -68.89
CA ALA A 350 10.95 -9.85 -68.47
C ALA A 350 11.78 -8.83 -69.28
N LEU A 351 12.68 -8.12 -68.62
CA LEU A 351 13.70 -7.21 -69.13
C LEU A 351 14.81 -8.00 -69.83
N VAL A 352 15.45 -7.36 -70.81
CA VAL A 352 16.55 -7.92 -71.59
C VAL A 352 17.87 -7.39 -71.05
N ASN A 353 18.84 -8.30 -70.90
CA ASN A 353 20.17 -8.02 -70.38
C ASN A 353 20.90 -6.90 -71.17
N ASN A 354 21.70 -6.11 -70.44
CA ASN A 354 22.53 -5.01 -70.91
C ASN A 354 21.73 -3.89 -71.59
N ARG A 355 20.57 -3.57 -71.02
CA ARG A 355 19.72 -2.46 -71.47
C ARG A 355 19.38 -1.53 -70.32
N THR A 356 19.24 -0.25 -70.63
CA THR A 356 18.66 0.76 -69.76
C THR A 356 17.18 0.88 -70.05
N TYR A 357 16.37 0.89 -69.00
CA TYR A 357 14.93 1.07 -69.07
C TYR A 357 14.51 2.26 -68.20
N GLU A 358 13.62 3.08 -68.71
CA GLU A 358 13.02 4.19 -67.96
C GLU A 358 11.75 3.69 -67.28
N PHE A 359 11.72 3.72 -65.95
CA PHE A 359 10.57 3.38 -65.12
C PHE A 359 9.81 4.63 -64.79
N ARG A 360 8.55 4.71 -65.22
CA ARG A 360 7.62 5.77 -64.83
C ARG A 360 6.70 5.25 -63.74
N ILE A 361 6.84 5.79 -62.54
CA ILE A 361 6.20 5.32 -61.31
C ILE A 361 5.33 6.48 -60.80
N LYS A 362 4.04 6.25 -60.57
CA LYS A 362 3.15 7.31 -60.08
C LYS A 362 1.88 6.80 -59.42
N SER A 363 1.24 7.66 -58.64
CA SER A 363 -0.11 7.46 -58.09
C SER A 363 -0.23 6.31 -57.08
N PHE A 364 0.86 5.97 -56.38
CA PHE A 364 0.79 5.12 -55.19
C PHE A 364 0.16 5.92 -54.06
N ARG A 365 -0.73 5.31 -53.26
CA ARG A 365 -1.41 6.02 -52.16
C ARG A 365 -1.12 5.37 -50.82
N ASP A 366 -0.77 6.18 -49.85
CA ASP A 366 -0.67 5.85 -48.43
C ASP A 366 -2.06 5.63 -47.78
N TYR A 367 -2.07 5.60 -46.44
CA TYR A 367 -3.27 5.38 -45.65
C TYR A 367 -4.15 6.62 -45.42
N ALA A 368 -3.60 7.84 -45.53
CA ALA A 368 -4.33 9.11 -45.52
C ALA A 368 -5.00 9.39 -46.87
N GLY A 369 -4.53 8.75 -47.94
CA GLY A 369 -5.03 8.88 -49.29
C GLY A 369 -4.26 9.90 -50.14
N ASN A 370 -3.13 10.40 -49.64
CA ASN A 370 -2.17 11.21 -50.39
C ASN A 370 -1.58 10.36 -51.52
N TYR A 371 -0.90 10.96 -52.49
CA TYR A 371 -0.42 10.18 -53.65
C TYR A 371 0.97 10.57 -54.11
N SER A 372 1.76 9.55 -54.42
CA SER A 372 3.10 9.74 -54.93
C SER A 372 3.06 10.53 -56.24
N ASP A 373 3.97 11.51 -56.33
CA ASP A 373 4.25 12.21 -57.57
C ASP A 373 4.77 11.25 -58.65
N ALA A 374 4.81 11.76 -59.89
CA ALA A 374 5.30 11.00 -61.01
C ALA A 374 6.83 11.05 -61.09
N GLU A 375 7.45 9.91 -60.83
CA GLU A 375 8.90 9.75 -60.88
C GLU A 375 9.34 8.95 -62.11
N GLU A 376 10.46 9.38 -62.71
CA GLU A 376 11.11 8.70 -63.83
C GLU A 376 12.49 8.21 -63.39
N VAL A 377 12.69 6.90 -63.33
CA VAL A 377 13.95 6.28 -62.88
C VAL A 377 14.55 5.42 -63.99
N ASP A 378 15.77 5.75 -64.42
CA ASP A 378 16.53 4.93 -65.35
C ASP A 378 17.24 3.79 -64.62
N LEU A 379 16.81 2.55 -64.89
CA LEU A 379 17.44 1.35 -64.35
C LEU A 379 18.11 0.54 -65.45
N ILE A 380 19.38 0.20 -65.24
CA ILE A 380 20.13 -0.68 -66.14
C ILE A 380 19.95 -2.11 -65.68
N TYR A 381 19.30 -2.94 -66.51
CA TYR A 381 19.30 -4.38 -66.26
C TYR A 381 20.59 -4.99 -66.82
N LYS A 382 21.56 -5.21 -65.92
CA LYS A 382 22.83 -5.87 -66.20
C LYS A 382 23.13 -6.87 -65.08
N PRO A 383 23.39 -8.16 -65.38
CA PRO A 383 23.84 -9.12 -64.38
C PRO A 383 25.10 -8.61 -63.70
N ALA A 384 25.05 -8.48 -62.39
CA ALA A 384 26.24 -8.32 -61.58
C ALA A 384 27.10 -9.59 -61.73
N SER A 385 28.42 -9.42 -61.74
CA SER A 385 29.41 -10.52 -61.79
C SER A 385 30.04 -10.76 -60.41
N TYR A 386 29.40 -10.28 -59.35
CA TYR A 386 29.92 -10.35 -57.99
C TYR A 386 29.04 -11.30 -57.19
N ASP A 387 29.67 -12.19 -56.42
CA ASP A 387 28.96 -13.05 -55.50
C ASP A 387 28.35 -12.18 -54.38
N PRO A 388 27.10 -12.45 -53.96
CA PRO A 388 26.52 -11.75 -52.82
C PRO A 388 27.37 -11.96 -51.58
N THR A 389 27.40 -10.97 -50.71
CA THR A 389 28.02 -11.03 -49.37
C THR A 389 26.95 -10.86 -48.30
N ALA A 390 27.31 -11.09 -47.03
CA ALA A 390 26.40 -10.87 -45.91
C ALA A 390 27.11 -10.20 -44.76
N LYS A 391 26.36 -9.47 -43.93
CA LYS A 391 26.77 -8.83 -42.69
C LYS A 391 25.78 -9.19 -41.59
N ILE A 392 26.29 -9.37 -40.37
CA ILE A 392 25.43 -9.43 -39.18
C ILE A 392 25.29 -8.02 -38.66
N ILE A 393 24.07 -7.50 -38.66
CA ILE A 393 23.76 -6.15 -38.16
C ILE A 393 23.48 -6.20 -36.66
N LYS A 394 22.80 -7.27 -36.20
CA LYS A 394 22.47 -7.48 -34.79
C LYS A 394 22.51 -8.95 -34.40
N ALA A 395 22.89 -9.23 -33.15
CA ALA A 395 22.81 -10.56 -32.56
C ALA A 395 22.40 -10.46 -31.08
N THR A 396 21.35 -11.18 -30.71
CA THR A 396 20.90 -11.34 -29.33
C THR A 396 21.08 -12.81 -28.92
N GLN A 397 20.70 -13.17 -27.70
CA GLN A 397 20.68 -14.58 -27.32
C GLN A 397 19.63 -15.39 -28.10
N THR A 398 18.59 -14.76 -28.65
CA THR A 398 17.47 -15.47 -29.30
C THR A 398 17.49 -15.40 -30.82
N TYR A 399 18.08 -14.37 -31.43
CA TYR A 399 18.12 -14.24 -32.90
C TYR A 399 19.33 -13.48 -33.42
N VAL A 400 19.47 -13.52 -34.74
CA VAL A 400 20.47 -12.75 -35.49
C VAL A 400 19.80 -12.08 -36.68
N HIS A 401 20.11 -10.81 -36.93
CA HIS A 401 19.70 -10.07 -38.13
C HIS A 401 20.85 -10.06 -39.14
N VAL A 402 20.59 -10.69 -40.28
CA VAL A 402 21.53 -10.82 -41.40
C VAL A 402 21.07 -9.92 -42.53
N GLU A 403 21.97 -9.06 -43.01
CA GLU A 403 21.78 -8.25 -44.22
C GLU A 403 22.67 -8.83 -45.33
N PHE A 404 22.10 -9.17 -46.48
CA PHE A 404 22.83 -9.53 -47.69
C PHE A 404 23.12 -8.30 -48.55
N SER A 405 24.25 -8.28 -49.28
CA SER A 405 24.61 -7.15 -50.15
C SER A 405 23.71 -7.01 -51.39
N ASP A 406 22.95 -8.07 -51.70
CA ASP A 406 22.06 -8.18 -52.83
C ASP A 406 20.84 -9.00 -52.43
N VAL A 407 19.74 -8.85 -53.16
CA VAL A 407 18.54 -9.67 -52.98
C VAL A 407 18.83 -11.12 -53.33
N VAL A 408 18.63 -12.00 -52.34
CA VAL A 408 18.91 -13.43 -52.47
C VAL A 408 17.65 -14.28 -52.34
N SER A 409 17.70 -15.46 -52.94
CA SER A 409 16.72 -16.55 -52.81
C SER A 409 17.43 -17.87 -52.48
N GLY A 410 16.69 -18.96 -52.35
CA GLY A 410 17.24 -20.27 -51.98
C GLY A 410 17.52 -20.44 -50.49
N LEU A 411 17.14 -19.47 -49.65
CA LEU A 411 17.34 -19.52 -48.20
C LEU A 411 16.57 -20.67 -47.55
N THR A 412 17.24 -21.30 -46.59
CA THR A 412 16.71 -22.35 -45.71
C THR A 412 17.36 -22.22 -44.35
N LYS A 413 16.69 -22.62 -43.28
CA LYS A 413 17.25 -22.59 -41.93
C LYS A 413 18.57 -23.37 -41.79
N ALA A 414 18.80 -24.38 -42.64
CA ALA A 414 20.00 -25.22 -42.60
C ALA A 414 21.28 -24.50 -43.07
N HIS A 415 21.16 -23.33 -43.72
CA HIS A 415 22.30 -22.47 -44.02
C HIS A 415 22.90 -21.86 -42.74
N PHE A 416 22.10 -21.68 -41.70
CA PHE A 416 22.50 -20.94 -40.52
C PHE A 416 22.79 -21.87 -39.35
N TYR A 417 23.84 -21.56 -38.59
CA TYR A 417 24.12 -22.15 -37.28
C TYR A 417 25.05 -21.21 -36.49
N HIS A 418 25.14 -21.38 -35.17
CA HIS A 418 26.16 -20.72 -34.35
C HIS A 418 26.96 -21.76 -33.59
N THR A 419 28.18 -21.46 -33.16
CA THR A 419 29.07 -22.28 -32.28
C THR A 419 29.40 -23.73 -32.71
N SER A 420 28.43 -24.55 -33.14
CA SER A 420 28.57 -25.87 -33.74
C SER A 420 27.43 -26.16 -34.72
N THR A 421 27.65 -27.06 -35.68
CA THR A 421 26.67 -27.38 -36.73
C THR A 421 25.35 -27.99 -36.24
N ALA A 422 25.27 -28.40 -34.97
CA ALA A 422 24.04 -28.89 -34.33
C ALA A 422 23.14 -27.75 -33.81
N LYS A 423 23.69 -26.54 -33.61
CA LYS A 423 22.98 -25.38 -33.06
C LYS A 423 22.34 -24.59 -34.20
N VAL A 424 21.34 -25.22 -34.80
CA VAL A 424 20.55 -24.67 -35.91
C VAL A 424 19.40 -23.81 -35.39
N PRO A 425 18.92 -22.84 -36.18
CA PRO A 425 17.79 -22.00 -35.80
C PRO A 425 16.46 -22.73 -35.88
N LEU A 426 15.48 -22.20 -35.14
CA LEU A 426 14.08 -22.60 -35.17
C LEU A 426 13.44 -22.23 -36.53
N GLY A 427 13.72 -21.02 -37.02
CA GLY A 427 13.14 -20.47 -38.25
C GLY A 427 13.95 -19.30 -38.81
N ILE A 428 13.56 -18.88 -40.01
CA ILE A 428 14.09 -17.70 -40.71
C ILE A 428 12.92 -16.86 -41.24
N TYR A 429 13.01 -15.54 -41.08
CA TYR A 429 11.88 -14.62 -41.31
C TYR A 429 12.32 -13.37 -42.04
N SER A 430 11.41 -12.76 -42.80
CA SER A 430 11.67 -11.57 -43.60
C SER A 430 11.37 -10.26 -42.87
N ASN A 431 10.94 -10.31 -41.61
CA ASN A 431 10.59 -9.13 -40.81
C ASN A 431 11.01 -9.28 -39.35
N ALA A 432 11.23 -8.14 -38.66
CA ALA A 432 11.72 -8.09 -37.29
C ALA A 432 10.82 -8.80 -36.28
N ALA A 433 9.50 -8.72 -36.48
CA ALA A 433 8.51 -9.44 -35.65
C ALA A 433 8.57 -10.98 -35.81
N MET A 434 9.34 -11.49 -36.77
CA MET A 434 9.49 -12.92 -37.06
C MET A 434 8.15 -13.65 -37.27
N THR A 435 7.23 -12.99 -37.98
CA THR A 435 5.90 -13.53 -38.30
C THR A 435 5.82 -14.06 -39.73
N THR A 436 6.62 -13.54 -40.65
CA THR A 436 6.62 -13.93 -42.07
C THR A 436 7.80 -14.86 -42.38
N ALA A 437 7.54 -16.16 -42.44
CA ALA A 437 8.58 -17.17 -42.66
C ALA A 437 9.15 -17.15 -44.10
N ILE A 438 10.45 -17.30 -44.23
CA ILE A 438 11.16 -17.37 -45.52
C ILE A 438 11.14 -18.80 -46.07
N SER A 439 10.83 -18.92 -47.37
CA SER A 439 10.94 -20.14 -48.16
C SER A 439 12.08 -20.03 -49.19
N THR A 440 12.43 -21.12 -49.88
CA THR A 440 13.47 -21.10 -50.92
C THR A 440 13.12 -20.20 -52.11
N SER A 441 11.84 -19.88 -52.32
CA SER A 441 11.39 -18.97 -53.38
C SER A 441 11.23 -17.52 -52.93
N THR A 442 11.36 -17.25 -51.63
CA THR A 442 11.27 -15.91 -51.06
C THR A 442 12.53 -15.13 -51.42
N LYS A 443 12.35 -13.87 -51.82
CA LYS A 443 13.43 -12.95 -52.23
C LYS A 443 13.58 -11.87 -51.17
N VAL A 444 14.75 -11.78 -50.55
CA VAL A 444 15.00 -10.90 -49.39
C VAL A 444 16.45 -10.43 -49.36
N GLU A 445 16.70 -9.30 -48.70
CA GLU A 445 18.03 -8.84 -48.27
C GLU A 445 18.22 -9.06 -46.78
N ASP A 446 17.18 -8.78 -46.02
CA ASP A 446 17.14 -8.95 -44.57
C ASP A 446 16.57 -10.31 -44.19
N VAL A 447 17.31 -10.98 -43.31
CA VAL A 447 16.92 -12.28 -42.76
C VAL A 447 17.06 -12.24 -41.25
N TYR A 448 15.93 -12.38 -40.57
CA TYR A 448 15.86 -12.57 -39.13
C TYR A 448 15.92 -14.07 -38.83
N VAL A 449 17.04 -14.50 -38.26
CA VAL A 449 17.35 -15.91 -37.98
C VAL A 449 17.06 -16.20 -36.51
N LYS A 450 15.91 -16.82 -36.23
CA LYS A 450 15.46 -17.13 -34.85
C LYS A 450 16.12 -18.41 -34.33
N PHE A 451 17.02 -18.27 -33.38
CA PHE A 451 17.76 -19.38 -32.78
C PHE A 451 17.08 -19.98 -31.55
N ALA A 452 16.42 -19.15 -30.75
CA ALA A 452 15.67 -19.59 -29.58
C ALA A 452 14.38 -18.80 -29.40
N ASP A 453 13.47 -19.35 -28.59
CA ASP A 453 12.26 -18.66 -28.14
C ASP A 453 12.15 -18.78 -26.62
N ALA A 454 12.17 -17.63 -25.94
CA ALA A 454 12.04 -17.49 -24.49
C ALA A 454 10.66 -16.94 -24.07
N SER A 455 9.75 -16.68 -25.02
CA SER A 455 8.44 -16.07 -24.73
C SER A 455 7.47 -16.99 -23.96
N GLY A 456 7.76 -18.29 -23.90
CA GLY A 456 6.96 -19.28 -23.15
C GLY A 456 7.64 -19.76 -21.86
N SER A 457 6.94 -20.58 -21.07
CA SER A 457 7.45 -21.14 -19.80
C SER A 457 8.66 -22.08 -19.96
N THR A 458 9.04 -22.43 -21.18
CA THR A 458 10.18 -23.31 -21.47
C THR A 458 10.93 -22.74 -22.66
N LEU A 459 12.22 -22.49 -22.46
CA LEU A 459 13.14 -22.12 -23.53
C LEU A 459 13.12 -23.19 -24.62
N THR A 460 12.84 -22.80 -25.86
CA THR A 460 12.93 -23.67 -27.03
C THR A 460 14.06 -23.22 -27.94
N GLY A 461 14.68 -24.17 -28.65
CA GLY A 461 15.77 -23.89 -29.58
C GLY A 461 17.16 -23.84 -28.92
N ASN A 462 18.06 -23.10 -29.54
CA ASN A 462 19.48 -23.07 -29.24
C ASN A 462 19.94 -21.61 -29.10
N PRO A 463 19.88 -20.98 -27.92
CA PRO A 463 20.27 -19.59 -27.78
C PRO A 463 21.76 -19.39 -28.08
N LEU A 464 22.12 -18.19 -28.55
CA LEU A 464 23.53 -17.80 -28.64
C LEU A 464 24.10 -17.66 -27.22
N PRO A 465 25.37 -18.07 -26.99
CA PRO A 465 26.01 -17.84 -25.71
C PRO A 465 26.24 -16.34 -25.49
N SER A 466 26.16 -15.89 -24.24
CA SER A 466 26.56 -14.53 -23.88
C SER A 466 28.08 -14.34 -24.00
N GLY A 467 28.51 -13.11 -24.23
CA GLY A 467 29.87 -12.76 -24.60
C GLY A 467 30.11 -12.95 -26.10
N SER A 468 31.33 -13.37 -26.46
CA SER A 468 31.71 -13.53 -27.86
C SER A 468 31.19 -14.85 -28.43
N ALA A 469 30.44 -14.78 -29.53
CA ALA A 469 29.94 -15.92 -30.29
C ALA A 469 30.31 -15.81 -31.78
N THR A 470 30.18 -16.93 -32.50
CA THR A 470 30.35 -16.94 -33.96
C THR A 470 29.12 -17.52 -34.63
N VAL A 471 28.56 -16.75 -35.57
CA VAL A 471 27.45 -17.14 -36.44
C VAL A 471 28.02 -17.55 -37.79
N TYR A 472 27.50 -18.62 -38.37
CA TYR A 472 27.92 -19.16 -39.64
C TYR A 472 26.76 -19.20 -40.62
N ILE A 473 27.05 -18.80 -41.85
CA ILE A 473 26.14 -18.93 -42.99
C ILE A 473 26.83 -19.85 -44.00
N LYS A 474 26.23 -20.99 -44.32
CA LYS A 474 26.78 -21.96 -45.27
C LYS A 474 26.43 -21.56 -46.70
N GLU A 475 27.29 -21.95 -47.64
CA GLU A 475 26.95 -21.94 -49.08
C GLU A 475 25.75 -22.86 -49.37
N LEU A 476 25.72 -24.04 -48.73
CA LEU A 476 24.73 -25.10 -49.00
C LEU A 476 23.82 -25.35 -47.80
N GLY A 477 22.52 -25.29 -48.06
CA GLY A 477 21.46 -25.56 -47.09
C GLY A 477 20.89 -26.96 -47.20
N ALA A 478 19.61 -27.10 -46.86
CA ALA A 478 18.89 -28.37 -46.97
C ALA A 478 18.83 -28.82 -48.44
N SER A 479 19.01 -30.12 -48.69
CA SER A 479 18.99 -30.70 -50.04
C SER A 479 19.99 -30.07 -51.03
N ASN A 480 21.09 -29.49 -50.54
CA ASN A 480 22.13 -28.82 -51.34
C ASN A 480 21.63 -27.60 -52.12
N VAL A 481 20.56 -26.93 -51.66
CA VAL A 481 20.15 -25.64 -52.20
C VAL A 481 21.21 -24.59 -51.89
N LYS A 482 21.52 -23.73 -52.87
CA LYS A 482 22.43 -22.58 -52.72
C LYS A 482 21.63 -21.32 -52.43
N ILE A 483 22.20 -20.42 -51.64
CA ILE A 483 21.75 -19.02 -51.61
C ILE A 483 22.26 -18.36 -52.88
N VAL A 484 21.34 -17.84 -53.70
CA VAL A 484 21.67 -17.22 -54.99
C VAL A 484 21.02 -15.86 -55.11
N ASP A 485 21.73 -14.91 -55.71
CA ASP A 485 21.14 -13.65 -56.11
C ASP A 485 20.22 -13.84 -57.34
N GLU A 486 19.56 -12.76 -57.75
CA GLU A 486 18.67 -12.73 -58.92
C GLU A 486 19.38 -12.83 -60.27
N TYR A 487 20.72 -12.81 -60.25
CA TYR A 487 21.59 -12.99 -61.40
C TYR A 487 22.17 -14.41 -61.50
N GLY A 488 21.93 -15.25 -60.48
CA GLY A 488 22.40 -16.61 -60.37
C GLY A 488 23.80 -16.76 -59.75
N ASN A 489 24.39 -15.69 -59.21
CA ASN A 489 25.64 -15.77 -58.45
C ASN A 489 25.35 -16.37 -57.07
N ALA A 490 26.24 -17.23 -56.57
CA ALA A 490 26.02 -17.97 -55.33
C ALA A 490 26.78 -17.34 -54.17
N TYR A 491 26.12 -17.19 -53.02
CA TYR A 491 26.77 -16.80 -51.78
C TYR A 491 27.73 -17.91 -51.33
N LEU A 492 29.01 -17.57 -51.12
CA LEU A 492 30.08 -18.54 -50.85
C LEU A 492 30.21 -18.98 -49.39
N GLY A 493 29.29 -18.56 -48.51
CA GLY A 493 29.37 -18.83 -47.09
C GLY A 493 30.24 -17.82 -46.33
N GLY A 494 30.11 -17.80 -45.00
CA GLY A 494 30.86 -16.90 -44.14
C GLY A 494 30.77 -17.26 -42.65
N SER A 495 31.66 -16.67 -41.86
CA SER A 495 31.66 -16.75 -40.40
C SER A 495 31.79 -15.34 -39.80
N TYR A 496 30.97 -15.04 -38.80
CA TYR A 496 30.78 -13.70 -38.28
C TYR A 496 30.91 -13.70 -36.76
N SER A 497 31.86 -12.94 -36.24
CA SER A 497 32.00 -12.73 -34.80
C SER A 497 30.98 -11.72 -34.31
N VAL A 498 30.25 -12.08 -33.27
CA VAL A 498 29.24 -11.24 -32.63
C VAL A 498 29.49 -11.19 -31.12
N THR A 499 29.04 -10.11 -30.49
CA THR A 499 29.01 -9.98 -29.03
C THR A 499 27.56 -9.96 -28.60
N VAL A 500 27.19 -10.85 -27.68
CA VAL A 500 25.82 -11.01 -27.19
C VAL A 500 25.80 -10.71 -25.70
N THR A 501 24.97 -9.77 -25.27
CA THR A 501 24.71 -9.50 -23.86
C THR A 501 23.64 -10.44 -23.32
N ALA A 502 23.68 -10.74 -22.02
CA ALA A 502 22.60 -11.44 -21.33
C ALA A 502 21.97 -10.47 -20.35
N ASP A 503 20.66 -10.55 -20.22
CA ASP A 503 19.97 -9.83 -19.15
C ASP A 503 20.32 -10.46 -17.79
N THR A 504 20.88 -9.64 -16.90
CA THR A 504 21.29 -10.02 -15.55
C THR A 504 20.61 -9.17 -14.48
N THR A 505 19.65 -8.34 -14.89
CA THR A 505 19.01 -7.37 -14.02
C THR A 505 17.77 -7.98 -13.42
N LYS A 506 17.59 -7.83 -12.11
CA LYS A 506 16.43 -8.39 -11.42
C LYS A 506 15.20 -7.52 -11.63
N PRO A 507 14.00 -8.11 -11.77
CA PRO A 507 12.77 -7.36 -11.70
C PRO A 507 12.57 -6.74 -10.31
N SER A 508 11.95 -5.56 -10.26
CA SER A 508 11.56 -4.85 -9.03
C SER A 508 10.11 -4.39 -9.10
N VAL A 509 9.48 -4.14 -7.93
CA VAL A 509 8.11 -3.59 -7.86
C VAL A 509 8.18 -2.08 -7.96
N THR A 510 7.70 -1.51 -9.07
CA THR A 510 7.64 -0.06 -9.29
C THR A 510 6.36 0.55 -8.73
N LYS A 511 5.29 -0.24 -8.59
CA LYS A 511 4.04 0.21 -7.98
C LYS A 511 3.34 -0.90 -7.22
N LEU A 512 2.86 -0.55 -6.03
CA LEU A 512 1.93 -1.36 -5.25
C LEU A 512 0.99 -0.43 -4.48
N SER A 513 -0.30 -0.51 -4.81
CA SER A 513 -1.35 0.33 -4.23
C SER A 513 -2.73 -0.33 -4.28
N VAL A 514 -3.64 0.10 -3.41
CA VAL A 514 -5.08 -0.24 -3.51
C VAL A 514 -5.68 0.57 -4.68
N SER A 515 -6.25 -0.11 -5.67
CA SER A 515 -6.88 0.52 -6.83
C SER A 515 -8.38 0.69 -6.69
N SER A 516 -9.04 -0.20 -5.93
CA SER A 516 -10.45 -0.06 -5.53
C SER A 516 -10.73 -0.98 -4.33
N SER A 517 -11.77 -0.65 -3.57
CA SER A 517 -12.18 -1.42 -2.41
C SER A 517 -13.68 -1.32 -2.18
N SER A 518 -14.26 -2.40 -1.69
CA SER A 518 -15.66 -2.52 -1.25
C SER A 518 -15.72 -3.48 -0.07
N SER A 519 -16.90 -3.62 0.54
CA SER A 519 -17.12 -4.58 1.63
C SER A 519 -16.90 -6.06 1.24
N THR A 520 -16.80 -6.37 -0.05
CA THR A 520 -16.67 -7.75 -0.57
C THR A 520 -15.37 -8.02 -1.32
N SER A 521 -14.67 -6.98 -1.78
CA SER A 521 -13.44 -7.12 -2.56
C SER A 521 -12.52 -5.91 -2.44
N THR A 522 -11.22 -6.15 -2.37
CA THR A 522 -10.17 -5.12 -2.50
C THR A 522 -9.28 -5.46 -3.67
N LYS A 523 -9.13 -4.55 -4.65
CA LYS A 523 -8.21 -4.73 -5.77
C LYS A 523 -6.93 -3.97 -5.52
N LEU A 524 -5.80 -4.64 -5.76
CA LEU A 524 -4.48 -4.05 -5.79
C LEU A 524 -4.06 -3.82 -7.24
N ALA A 525 -3.35 -2.72 -7.48
CA ALA A 525 -2.59 -2.48 -8.70
C ALA A 525 -1.11 -2.74 -8.41
N ILE A 526 -0.48 -3.52 -9.28
CA ILE A 526 0.89 -3.98 -9.15
C ILE A 526 1.59 -3.72 -10.48
N GLU A 527 2.72 -3.02 -10.46
CA GLU A 527 3.54 -2.79 -11.64
C GLU A 527 5.00 -3.17 -11.32
N PHE A 528 5.66 -3.79 -12.28
CA PHE A 528 7.05 -4.23 -12.20
C PHE A 528 7.93 -3.39 -13.13
N SER A 529 9.25 -3.40 -12.89
CA SER A 529 10.25 -2.71 -13.72
C SER A 529 10.35 -3.24 -15.14
N GLU A 530 9.90 -4.47 -15.37
CA GLU A 530 10.01 -5.21 -16.62
C GLU A 530 8.94 -6.31 -16.68
N SER A 531 8.83 -6.99 -17.82
CA SER A 531 7.89 -8.10 -17.97
C SER A 531 8.27 -9.30 -17.10
N VAL A 532 7.31 -9.84 -16.36
CA VAL A 532 7.53 -10.92 -15.38
C VAL A 532 6.50 -12.02 -15.46
N LYS A 533 6.83 -13.19 -14.88
CA LYS A 533 5.90 -14.26 -14.55
C LYS A 533 5.36 -14.04 -13.13
N PHE A 534 4.12 -13.55 -13.03
CA PHE A 534 3.50 -13.25 -11.75
C PHE A 534 2.12 -13.92 -11.61
N SER A 535 1.89 -14.54 -10.46
CA SER A 535 0.66 -15.27 -10.14
C SER A 535 0.31 -15.20 -8.66
N GLY A 536 -0.83 -15.79 -8.26
CA GLY A 536 -1.27 -15.81 -6.86
C GLY A 536 -0.28 -16.46 -5.88
N THR A 537 0.63 -17.32 -6.34
CA THR A 537 1.66 -17.94 -5.47
C THR A 537 2.83 -17.00 -5.15
N ASN A 538 2.94 -15.89 -5.90
CA ASN A 538 4.01 -14.91 -5.74
C ASN A 538 3.65 -13.77 -4.77
N ILE A 539 2.40 -13.73 -4.31
CA ILE A 539 1.88 -12.69 -3.44
C ILE A 539 1.32 -13.31 -2.15
N GLU A 540 1.66 -12.69 -1.03
CA GLU A 540 1.15 -13.02 0.28
C GLU A 540 0.58 -11.75 0.91
N VAL A 541 -0.60 -11.84 1.52
CA VAL A 541 -1.27 -10.71 2.17
C VAL A 541 -1.59 -11.11 3.61
N ARG A 542 -1.08 -10.31 4.55
CA ARG A 542 -1.22 -10.52 6.00
C ARG A 542 -1.67 -9.24 6.70
N ASN A 543 -1.99 -9.37 7.98
CA ASN A 543 -2.08 -8.21 8.84
C ASN A 543 -0.67 -7.60 9.05
N PRO A 544 -0.55 -6.30 9.39
CA PRO A 544 0.74 -5.64 9.64
C PRO A 544 1.54 -6.21 10.83
N ASP A 545 0.95 -7.07 11.64
CA ASP A 545 1.60 -7.81 12.73
C ASP A 545 2.08 -9.22 12.29
N ASP A 546 2.13 -9.46 10.97
CA ASP A 546 2.45 -10.75 10.33
C ASP A 546 1.47 -11.90 10.66
N SER A 547 0.31 -11.60 11.26
CA SER A 547 -0.73 -12.62 11.47
C SER A 547 -1.51 -12.92 10.18
N VAL A 548 -1.93 -14.18 10.02
CA VAL A 548 -2.65 -14.66 8.83
C VAL A 548 -4.10 -14.13 8.84
N ILE A 549 -4.53 -13.54 7.72
CA ILE A 549 -5.92 -13.15 7.51
C ILE A 549 -6.73 -14.39 7.11
N THR A 550 -7.43 -14.98 8.08
CA THR A 550 -8.22 -16.21 7.86
C THR A 550 -9.37 -15.97 6.88
N GLY A 551 -9.50 -16.81 5.86
CA GLY A 551 -10.57 -16.75 4.85
C GLY A 551 -10.28 -15.85 3.65
N LEU A 552 -9.10 -15.20 3.60
CA LEU A 552 -8.69 -14.36 2.48
C LEU A 552 -8.35 -15.20 1.24
N SER A 553 -8.87 -14.80 0.09
CA SER A 553 -8.56 -15.37 -1.23
C SER A 553 -7.90 -14.32 -2.12
N VAL A 554 -6.88 -14.72 -2.88
CA VAL A 554 -6.13 -13.84 -3.79
C VAL A 554 -6.20 -14.38 -5.21
N ALA A 555 -6.72 -13.57 -6.14
CA ALA A 555 -6.73 -13.88 -7.56
C ALA A 555 -5.93 -12.82 -8.34
N VAL A 556 -4.90 -13.25 -9.07
CA VAL A 556 -4.05 -12.37 -9.87
C VAL A 556 -4.45 -12.44 -11.35
N THR A 557 -4.58 -11.27 -11.98
CA THR A 557 -4.83 -11.11 -13.42
C THR A 557 -3.87 -10.07 -13.99
N GLY A 558 -3.39 -10.25 -15.20
CA GLY A 558 -2.44 -9.33 -15.84
C GLY A 558 -1.48 -10.07 -16.75
N SER A 559 -0.58 -9.33 -17.38
CA SER A 559 0.46 -9.85 -18.27
C SER A 559 1.57 -8.81 -18.43
N GLY A 560 2.74 -9.25 -18.92
CA GLY A 560 3.89 -8.37 -19.06
C GLY A 560 4.34 -7.88 -17.69
N ASN A 561 4.35 -6.57 -17.48
CA ASN A 561 4.79 -5.93 -16.24
C ASN A 561 3.64 -5.35 -15.40
N VAL A 562 2.37 -5.46 -15.84
CA VAL A 562 1.21 -4.87 -15.14
C VAL A 562 0.23 -5.95 -14.70
N TYR A 563 -0.06 -5.98 -13.40
CA TYR A 563 -0.94 -6.94 -12.78
C TYR A 563 -1.94 -6.29 -11.81
N SER A 564 -3.05 -6.98 -11.60
CA SER A 564 -4.00 -6.69 -10.54
C SER A 564 -4.22 -7.93 -9.69
N ALA A 565 -4.18 -7.75 -8.37
CA ALA A 565 -4.56 -8.79 -7.41
C ALA A 565 -5.92 -8.43 -6.80
N ASN A 566 -6.92 -9.28 -6.99
CA ASN A 566 -8.23 -9.15 -6.37
C ASN A 566 -8.28 -9.98 -5.08
N LEU A 567 -8.46 -9.31 -3.96
CA LEU A 567 -8.57 -9.87 -2.63
C LEU A 567 -10.06 -10.02 -2.27
N THR A 568 -10.50 -11.22 -1.93
CA THR A 568 -11.90 -11.52 -1.60
C THR A 568 -12.02 -12.44 -0.38
N GLY A 569 -13.23 -12.64 0.14
CA GLY A 569 -13.52 -13.55 1.26
C GLY A 569 -13.48 -12.88 2.64
N VAL A 570 -12.85 -11.71 2.77
CA VAL A 570 -12.79 -10.92 4.02
C VAL A 570 -13.03 -9.45 3.70
N ASN A 571 -13.83 -8.76 4.52
CA ASN A 571 -13.94 -7.30 4.43
C ASN A 571 -12.65 -6.64 4.99
N LEU A 572 -11.93 -5.96 4.11
CA LEU A 572 -10.70 -5.24 4.41
C LEU A 572 -10.89 -3.72 4.49
N THR A 573 -12.10 -3.18 4.27
CA THR A 573 -12.35 -1.73 4.35
C THR A 573 -11.96 -1.18 5.72
N GLY A 574 -11.29 -0.03 5.73
CA GLY A 574 -10.78 0.61 6.95
C GLY A 574 -9.60 -0.11 7.63
N LYS A 575 -9.12 -1.25 7.10
CA LYS A 575 -8.00 -2.01 7.67
C LYS A 575 -6.69 -1.69 6.94
N SER A 576 -5.58 -1.96 7.62
CA SER A 576 -4.26 -2.02 6.98
C SER A 576 -3.88 -3.46 6.70
N ILE A 577 -3.21 -3.70 5.57
CA ILE A 577 -2.69 -5.00 5.15
C ILE A 577 -1.22 -4.87 4.79
N GLU A 578 -0.43 -5.90 5.11
CA GLU A 578 0.93 -6.05 4.61
C GLU A 578 0.91 -6.96 3.40
N VAL A 579 1.47 -6.49 2.28
CA VAL A 579 1.54 -7.23 1.04
C VAL A 579 3.00 -7.55 0.73
N THR A 580 3.32 -8.84 0.64
CA THR A 580 4.65 -9.35 0.28
C THR A 580 4.62 -9.99 -1.10
N ILE A 581 5.52 -9.55 -1.97
CA ILE A 581 5.73 -10.08 -3.32
C ILE A 581 7.11 -10.75 -3.37
N ARG A 582 7.17 -12.02 -3.81
CA ARG A 582 8.40 -12.83 -3.84
C ARG A 582 8.39 -13.87 -4.96
N ASN A 583 9.58 -14.40 -5.26
CA ASN A 583 9.79 -15.45 -6.26
C ASN A 583 9.25 -15.09 -7.65
N VAL A 584 9.27 -13.80 -7.99
CA VAL A 584 8.84 -13.31 -9.30
C VAL A 584 10.03 -13.40 -10.24
N GLU A 585 9.88 -14.18 -11.30
CA GLU A 585 10.88 -14.34 -12.36
C GLU A 585 10.59 -13.37 -13.50
N ASP A 586 11.61 -12.79 -14.09
CA ASP A 586 11.50 -12.12 -15.39
C ASP A 586 11.36 -13.13 -16.56
N LEU A 587 11.46 -12.60 -17.79
CA LEU A 587 11.42 -13.38 -19.03
C LEU A 587 12.80 -13.61 -19.65
N ALA A 588 13.90 -13.32 -18.93
CA ALA A 588 15.24 -13.59 -19.41
C ALA A 588 15.47 -15.10 -19.63
N ILE A 589 16.39 -15.46 -20.52
CA ILE A 589 16.71 -16.87 -20.82
C ILE A 589 17.17 -17.61 -19.56
N VAL A 590 17.95 -16.94 -18.73
CA VAL A 590 18.26 -17.36 -17.36
C VAL A 590 17.46 -16.41 -16.47
N PRO A 591 16.30 -16.83 -15.93
CA PRO A 591 15.41 -15.89 -15.26
C PRO A 591 16.07 -15.27 -14.04
N ASN A 592 16.02 -13.94 -13.93
CA ASN A 592 16.40 -13.26 -12.71
C ASN A 592 15.19 -13.20 -11.77
N VAL A 593 15.44 -13.40 -10.48
CA VAL A 593 14.38 -13.45 -9.46
C VAL A 593 14.36 -12.15 -8.67
N LEU A 594 13.17 -11.56 -8.56
CA LEU A 594 12.88 -10.38 -7.76
C LEU A 594 13.31 -10.59 -6.30
N THR A 595 14.04 -9.61 -5.77
CA THR A 595 14.30 -9.52 -4.33
C THR A 595 13.00 -9.22 -3.60
N SER A 596 12.63 -10.04 -2.60
CA SER A 596 11.35 -9.95 -1.89
C SER A 596 11.00 -8.51 -1.50
N TYR A 597 9.79 -8.09 -1.85
CA TYR A 597 9.29 -6.73 -1.63
C TYR A 597 8.08 -6.78 -0.69
N SER A 598 8.07 -5.96 0.36
CA SER A 598 6.93 -5.83 1.28
C SER A 598 6.50 -4.37 1.40
N LYS A 599 5.19 -4.13 1.47
CA LYS A 599 4.63 -2.81 1.74
C LYS A 599 3.32 -2.92 2.52
N THR A 600 3.18 -2.08 3.54
CA THR A 600 1.91 -1.89 4.25
C THR A 600 1.03 -0.92 3.48
N LEU A 601 -0.20 -1.34 3.20
CA LEU A 601 -1.22 -0.56 2.52
C LEU A 601 -2.42 -0.34 3.45
N SER A 602 -2.95 0.87 3.49
CA SER A 602 -4.25 1.15 4.10
C SER A 602 -5.35 1.03 3.06
N VAL A 603 -6.39 0.26 3.39
CA VAL A 603 -7.59 0.13 2.57
C VAL A 603 -8.59 1.17 3.05
N ALA A 604 -9.02 2.05 2.14
CA ALA A 604 -9.98 3.10 2.46
C ALA A 604 -11.26 2.49 3.04
N ASP A 605 -11.84 3.18 4.01
CA ASP A 605 -13.14 2.80 4.53
C ASP A 605 -14.24 3.20 3.55
N SER A 606 -15.06 2.24 3.17
CA SER A 606 -16.18 2.42 2.24
C SER A 606 -17.51 1.97 2.84
N THR A 607 -17.56 1.65 4.13
CA THR A 607 -18.81 1.28 4.81
C THR A 607 -19.48 2.54 5.32
N ALA A 608 -20.76 2.74 4.97
CA ALA A 608 -21.52 3.86 5.49
C ALA A 608 -22.07 3.55 6.90
N PRO A 609 -22.16 4.56 7.79
CA PRO A 609 -22.76 4.37 9.10
C PRO A 609 -24.24 4.00 8.96
N ARG A 610 -24.80 3.30 9.96
CA ARG A 610 -26.24 3.06 10.09
C ARG A 610 -26.69 3.26 11.53
N VAL A 611 -27.96 3.57 11.74
CA VAL A 611 -28.55 3.56 13.09
C VAL A 611 -28.71 2.12 13.55
N THR A 612 -28.18 1.80 14.73
CA THR A 612 -28.31 0.48 15.36
C THR A 612 -29.37 0.46 16.46
N GLU A 613 -29.66 1.60 17.08
CA GLU A 613 -30.62 1.71 18.18
C GLU A 613 -31.12 3.15 18.33
N VAL A 614 -32.38 3.30 18.77
CA VAL A 614 -32.93 4.56 19.27
C VAL A 614 -33.65 4.28 20.60
N ARG A 615 -33.39 5.10 21.62
CA ARG A 615 -34.10 5.10 22.92
C ARG A 615 -34.64 6.49 23.24
N GLN A 616 -35.60 6.58 24.14
CA GLN A 616 -36.14 7.85 24.63
C GLN A 616 -36.03 7.99 26.15
N ASP A 617 -35.97 9.21 26.67
CA ASP A 617 -36.27 9.54 28.08
C ASP A 617 -37.50 10.46 28.06
N THR A 618 -38.67 9.88 28.28
CA THR A 618 -39.94 10.62 28.17
C THR A 618 -40.08 11.70 29.23
N SER A 619 -39.46 11.51 30.40
CA SER A 619 -39.48 12.46 31.51
C SER A 619 -38.65 13.72 31.21
N LYS A 620 -37.55 13.56 30.46
CA LYS A 620 -36.65 14.65 30.05
C LYS A 620 -36.91 15.16 28.62
N LYS A 621 -37.77 14.49 27.85
CA LYS A 621 -38.08 14.79 26.43
C LYS A 621 -36.84 14.68 25.55
N GLU A 622 -36.05 13.62 25.74
CA GLU A 622 -34.79 13.40 25.03
C GLU A 622 -34.82 12.07 24.25
N LEU A 623 -34.13 12.02 23.11
CA LEU A 623 -33.88 10.82 22.32
C LEU A 623 -32.39 10.53 22.26
N TYR A 624 -32.06 9.25 22.12
CA TYR A 624 -30.70 8.74 22.16
C TYR A 624 -30.50 7.80 20.98
N VAL A 625 -29.76 8.25 19.97
CA VAL A 625 -29.51 7.52 18.72
C VAL A 625 -28.11 6.93 18.76
N THR A 626 -27.99 5.63 18.52
CA THR A 626 -26.70 4.91 18.42
C THR A 626 -26.42 4.54 16.97
N PHE A 627 -25.21 4.83 16.50
CA PHE A 627 -24.71 4.50 15.15
C PHE A 627 -23.75 3.31 15.18
N SER A 628 -23.63 2.61 14.05
CA SER A 628 -22.78 1.42 13.89
C SER A 628 -21.28 1.69 13.94
N GLU A 629 -20.88 2.96 13.81
CA GLU A 629 -19.50 3.43 13.77
C GLU A 629 -19.44 4.94 14.08
N PRO A 630 -18.25 5.50 14.39
CA PRO A 630 -18.09 6.93 14.66
C PRO A 630 -18.57 7.81 13.50
N VAL A 631 -19.42 8.78 13.81
CA VAL A 631 -19.97 9.74 12.85
C VAL A 631 -19.40 11.13 13.07
N THR A 632 -19.24 11.90 12.00
CA THR A 632 -18.68 13.25 12.04
C THR A 632 -19.60 14.22 12.74
N SER A 633 -19.03 15.07 13.59
CA SER A 633 -19.77 16.16 14.25
C SER A 633 -20.50 17.08 13.25
N ALA A 634 -19.90 17.34 12.08
CA ALA A 634 -20.47 18.20 11.05
C ALA A 634 -21.84 17.74 10.52
N THR A 635 -22.12 16.44 10.56
CA THR A 635 -23.40 15.87 10.10
C THR A 635 -24.23 15.32 11.24
N ALA A 636 -23.61 14.68 12.23
CA ALA A 636 -24.27 14.12 13.40
C ALA A 636 -24.85 15.18 14.34
N LEU A 637 -24.22 16.37 14.43
CA LEU A 637 -24.69 17.48 15.26
C LEU A 637 -25.47 18.54 14.48
N ASN A 638 -25.83 18.25 13.23
CA ASN A 638 -26.70 19.10 12.43
C ASN A 638 -28.16 18.65 12.64
N GLU A 639 -28.95 19.50 13.28
CA GLU A 639 -30.36 19.29 13.58
C GLU A 639 -31.22 19.02 12.32
N ASP A 640 -30.85 19.56 11.16
CA ASP A 640 -31.57 19.36 9.89
C ASP A 640 -31.60 17.89 9.44
N ASN A 641 -30.67 17.08 9.94
CA ASN A 641 -30.59 15.66 9.62
C ASN A 641 -31.58 14.79 10.41
N TYR A 642 -32.29 15.38 11.37
CA TYR A 642 -33.28 14.73 12.23
C TYR A 642 -34.65 15.40 12.08
N VAL A 643 -35.67 14.61 11.71
CA VAL A 643 -36.98 15.13 11.33
C VAL A 643 -38.09 14.29 11.95
N ILE A 644 -39.10 14.95 12.52
CA ILE A 644 -40.34 14.32 12.96
C ILE A 644 -41.36 14.38 11.82
N LEU A 645 -41.89 13.23 11.42
CA LEU A 645 -42.98 13.12 10.45
C LEU A 645 -44.26 12.78 11.21
N SER A 646 -45.33 13.56 11.06
CA SER A 646 -46.62 13.26 11.70
C SER A 646 -47.77 13.68 10.78
N GLY A 647 -48.44 12.69 10.17
CA GLY A 647 -49.45 12.93 9.14
C GLY A 647 -48.88 13.67 7.92
N SER A 648 -49.41 14.86 7.60
CA SER A 648 -48.88 15.73 6.54
C SER A 648 -47.81 16.73 7.01
N THR A 649 -47.46 16.70 8.29
CA THR A 649 -46.50 17.64 8.89
C THR A 649 -45.10 17.02 8.90
N THR A 650 -44.11 17.80 8.48
CA THR A 650 -42.68 17.48 8.54
C THR A 650 -42.03 18.57 9.34
N ASP A 651 -41.51 18.25 10.51
CA ASP A 651 -40.90 19.22 11.43
C ASP A 651 -39.44 18.87 11.70
N ARG A 652 -38.56 19.86 11.61
CA ARG A 652 -37.13 19.68 11.91
C ARG A 652 -36.91 19.91 13.39
N LEU A 653 -35.94 19.21 13.99
CA LEU A 653 -35.59 19.50 15.37
C LEU A 653 -34.96 20.89 15.48
N ASN A 654 -35.35 21.64 16.52
CA ASN A 654 -34.86 23.00 16.74
C ASN A 654 -33.68 23.06 17.73
N ASN A 655 -33.50 22.04 18.57
CA ASN A 655 -32.36 21.98 19.47
C ASN A 655 -31.20 21.22 18.84
N ASN A 656 -29.99 21.71 19.07
CA ASN A 656 -28.78 21.08 18.55
C ASN A 656 -28.56 19.70 19.19
N PRO A 657 -28.32 18.65 18.37
CA PRO A 657 -27.87 17.36 18.88
C PRO A 657 -26.52 17.47 19.61
N VAL A 658 -26.26 16.56 20.55
CA VAL A 658 -25.01 16.51 21.32
C VAL A 658 -24.50 15.07 21.43
N PHE A 659 -23.18 14.86 21.32
CA PHE A 659 -22.58 13.56 21.61
C PHE A 659 -22.54 13.27 23.11
N ILE A 660 -22.86 12.03 23.50
CA ILE A 660 -22.96 11.62 24.91
C ILE A 660 -22.15 10.38 25.27
N SER A 661 -21.71 9.59 24.29
CA SER A 661 -20.82 8.44 24.50
C SER A 661 -19.95 8.24 23.25
N GLY A 662 -18.78 8.88 23.25
CA GLY A 662 -17.94 8.99 22.06
C GLY A 662 -18.69 9.60 20.87
N GLU A 663 -18.21 9.30 19.67
CA GLU A 663 -18.76 9.82 18.40
C GLU A 663 -19.78 8.87 17.77
N THR A 664 -20.31 7.90 18.53
CA THR A 664 -21.26 6.88 18.06
C THR A 664 -22.67 7.06 18.61
N LYS A 665 -22.84 7.85 19.69
CA LYS A 665 -24.14 8.06 20.33
C LYS A 665 -24.50 9.53 20.44
N VAL A 666 -25.63 9.91 19.85
CA VAL A 666 -26.13 11.29 19.78
C VAL A 666 -27.40 11.42 20.63
N LYS A 667 -27.44 12.46 21.46
CA LYS A 667 -28.63 12.90 22.18
C LYS A 667 -29.34 13.99 21.42
N LEU A 668 -30.65 13.86 21.27
CA LEU A 668 -31.55 14.85 20.68
C LEU A 668 -32.49 15.34 21.79
N SER A 669 -32.48 16.63 22.11
CA SER A 669 -33.42 17.21 23.07
C SER A 669 -34.63 17.78 22.32
N LEU A 670 -35.84 17.39 22.67
CA LEU A 670 -37.06 17.87 22.01
C LEU A 670 -37.62 19.11 22.72
N THR A 671 -38.13 20.07 21.96
CA THR A 671 -38.98 21.14 22.51
C THR A 671 -40.35 20.61 22.92
N ASP A 672 -41.11 21.37 23.72
CA ASP A 672 -42.46 20.97 24.12
C ASP A 672 -43.39 20.67 22.93
N SER A 673 -43.27 21.46 21.86
CA SER A 673 -44.04 21.29 20.63
C SER A 673 -43.62 20.04 19.87
N GLU A 674 -42.32 19.80 19.71
CA GLU A 674 -41.76 18.61 19.05
C GLU A 674 -42.11 17.33 19.81
N PHE A 675 -42.01 17.34 21.14
CA PHE A 675 -42.43 16.22 21.98
C PHE A 675 -43.94 15.97 21.84
N THR A 676 -44.77 17.02 21.81
CA THR A 676 -46.20 16.84 21.57
C THR A 676 -46.49 16.25 20.19
N LEU A 677 -45.68 16.57 19.17
CA LEU A 677 -45.77 15.98 17.83
C LEU A 677 -45.32 14.51 17.81
N SER A 678 -44.24 14.17 18.54
CA SER A 678 -43.74 12.80 18.64
C SER A 678 -44.74 11.85 19.31
N GLN A 679 -45.57 12.34 20.24
CA GLN A 679 -46.59 11.51 20.92
C GLN A 679 -47.86 11.27 20.09
N ARG A 680 -47.93 11.67 18.82
CA ARG A 680 -49.09 11.40 17.96
C ARG A 680 -48.98 10.01 17.35
N THR A 681 -50.09 9.27 17.33
CA THR A 681 -50.19 7.98 16.64
C THR A 681 -49.75 8.10 15.18
N GLY A 682 -48.81 7.25 14.74
CA GLY A 682 -48.23 7.30 13.40
C GLY A 682 -47.18 8.39 13.18
N ALA A 683 -46.56 8.90 14.24
CA ALA A 683 -45.42 9.80 14.13
C ALA A 683 -44.09 9.04 13.98
N ASP A 684 -43.25 9.44 13.03
CA ASP A 684 -41.95 8.83 12.79
C ASP A 684 -40.79 9.78 13.10
N LEU A 685 -39.70 9.23 13.62
CA LEU A 685 -38.38 9.83 13.59
C LEU A 685 -37.67 9.42 12.29
N ARG A 686 -37.27 10.41 11.48
CA ARG A 686 -36.45 10.21 10.28
C ARG A 686 -35.05 10.79 10.48
N ILE A 687 -34.03 9.99 10.17
CA ILE A 687 -32.61 10.34 10.26
C ILE A 687 -31.96 10.15 8.89
N SER A 688 -31.24 11.15 8.38
CA SER A 688 -30.60 11.09 7.06
C SER A 688 -29.35 11.96 6.97
N GLY A 689 -28.49 11.73 5.99
CA GLY A 689 -27.36 12.64 5.70
C GLY A 689 -26.17 12.58 6.66
N ILE A 690 -26.19 11.66 7.64
CA ILE A 690 -25.08 11.44 8.57
C ILE A 690 -23.91 10.77 7.85
N LYS A 691 -22.69 11.25 8.11
CA LYS A 691 -21.44 10.77 7.51
C LYS A 691 -20.46 10.29 8.57
N ASP A 692 -19.73 9.24 8.26
CA ASP A 692 -18.54 8.83 9.00
C ASP A 692 -17.33 9.76 8.71
N TYR A 693 -16.19 9.45 9.33
CA TYR A 693 -14.93 10.18 9.12
C TYR A 693 -14.27 9.90 7.76
N ALA A 694 -14.69 8.86 7.03
CA ALA A 694 -14.26 8.57 5.66
C ALA A 694 -15.14 9.27 4.60
N GLY A 695 -16.21 9.95 5.02
CA GLY A 695 -17.14 10.68 4.16
C GLY A 695 -18.29 9.83 3.61
N ASN A 696 -18.41 8.55 4.00
CA ASN A 696 -19.51 7.69 3.58
C ASN A 696 -20.82 8.15 4.24
N THR A 697 -21.89 8.29 3.46
CA THR A 697 -23.18 8.81 3.93
C THR A 697 -24.16 7.67 4.20
N MET A 698 -24.81 7.67 5.36
CA MET A 698 -25.82 6.67 5.71
C MET A 698 -27.03 6.71 4.76
N SER A 699 -27.67 5.56 4.58
CA SER A 699 -29.03 5.51 4.01
C SER A 699 -30.04 6.08 5.02
N THR A 700 -31.13 6.67 4.53
CA THR A 700 -32.20 7.19 5.39
C THR A 700 -32.76 6.09 6.30
N TYR A 701 -32.87 6.42 7.59
CA TYR A 701 -33.46 5.58 8.62
C TYR A 701 -34.77 6.23 9.10
N THR A 702 -35.82 5.43 9.28
CA THR A 702 -37.12 5.88 9.79
C THR A 702 -37.62 4.87 10.84
N LEU A 703 -38.10 5.35 11.99
CA LEU A 703 -38.66 4.55 13.06
C LEU A 703 -39.89 5.25 13.66
N GLU A 704 -40.98 4.52 13.90
CA GLU A 704 -42.18 5.05 14.54
C GLU A 704 -41.89 5.34 16.03
N PHE A 705 -42.34 6.47 16.56
CA PHE A 705 -42.10 6.85 17.95
C PHE A 705 -42.70 5.88 18.96
N ASP A 706 -43.81 5.22 18.60
CA ASP A 706 -44.46 4.19 19.43
C ASP A 706 -43.58 2.93 19.60
N ASP A 707 -42.60 2.71 18.72
CA ASP A 707 -41.64 1.60 18.79
C ASP A 707 -40.35 1.95 19.57
N ILE A 708 -40.20 3.19 20.05
CA ILE A 708 -39.00 3.63 20.79
C ILE A 708 -39.16 3.29 22.29
N GLU A 709 -38.31 2.43 22.83
CA GLU A 709 -38.33 2.09 24.27
C GLU A 709 -37.73 3.21 25.14
N ASP A 710 -38.25 3.37 26.37
CA ASP A 710 -37.80 4.35 27.38
C ASP A 710 -36.46 3.92 28.05
N LEU A 711 -35.68 4.88 28.55
CA LEU A 711 -34.28 4.70 28.98
C LEU A 711 -34.11 4.13 30.40
N LEU A 712 -35.17 4.07 31.21
CA LEU A 712 -35.06 3.64 32.61
C LEU A 712 -35.27 2.13 32.74
N GLY A 713 -34.21 1.39 33.07
CA GLY A 713 -34.30 0.01 33.56
C GLY A 713 -34.96 -0.08 34.95
N PRO A 714 -35.27 -1.28 35.46
CA PRO A 714 -35.86 -1.44 36.79
C PRO A 714 -34.92 -0.95 37.90
N ALA A 715 -35.49 -0.40 38.97
CA ALA A 715 -34.73 0.04 40.14
C ALA A 715 -34.06 -1.16 40.83
N PRO A 716 -32.86 -1.00 41.43
CA PRO A 716 -32.19 -2.07 42.15
C PRO A 716 -32.94 -2.52 43.39
N GLU A 717 -33.05 -3.84 43.56
CA GLU A 717 -33.68 -4.49 44.70
C GLU A 717 -32.66 -5.29 45.52
N VAL A 718 -32.97 -5.50 46.80
CA VAL A 718 -32.17 -6.37 47.67
C VAL A 718 -32.53 -7.82 47.37
N GLU A 719 -31.59 -8.58 46.81
CA GLU A 719 -31.75 -10.01 46.53
C GLU A 719 -31.77 -10.81 47.84
N GLY A 720 -30.92 -10.45 48.81
CA GLY A 720 -30.88 -11.11 50.11
C GLY A 720 -29.87 -10.50 51.08
N ALA A 721 -30.06 -10.77 52.36
CA ALA A 721 -29.14 -10.40 53.43
C ALA A 721 -28.84 -11.59 54.35
N GLU A 722 -27.57 -11.80 54.70
CA GLU A 722 -27.07 -12.96 55.42
C GLU A 722 -26.13 -12.52 56.56
N ALA A 723 -26.26 -13.07 57.76
CA ALA A 723 -25.27 -12.93 58.83
C ALA A 723 -24.21 -14.02 58.63
N VAL A 724 -23.00 -13.64 58.22
CA VAL A 724 -21.95 -14.60 57.83
C VAL A 724 -20.96 -14.89 58.97
N ASP A 725 -20.91 -14.02 59.95
CA ASP A 725 -20.25 -14.21 61.24
C ASP A 725 -20.87 -13.28 62.29
N LEU A 726 -20.36 -13.30 63.52
CA LEU A 726 -20.90 -12.53 64.63
C LEU A 726 -20.83 -11.01 64.44
N ASN A 727 -20.05 -10.48 63.52
CA ASN A 727 -19.94 -9.04 63.31
C ASN A 727 -20.21 -8.64 61.86
N THR A 728 -20.63 -9.53 60.98
CA THR A 728 -20.74 -9.23 59.55
C THR A 728 -22.10 -9.59 58.99
N VAL A 729 -22.79 -8.58 58.43
CA VAL A 729 -23.98 -8.75 57.60
C VAL A 729 -23.59 -8.56 56.14
N LYS A 730 -23.81 -9.57 55.31
CA LYS A 730 -23.64 -9.53 53.86
C LYS A 730 -24.97 -9.22 53.19
N VAL A 731 -25.03 -8.24 52.31
CA VAL A 731 -26.21 -7.94 51.47
C VAL A 731 -25.85 -8.03 50.00
N THR A 732 -26.73 -8.63 49.21
CA THR A 732 -26.59 -8.76 47.75
C THR A 732 -27.72 -8.02 47.07
N PHE A 733 -27.39 -7.24 46.04
CA PHE A 733 -28.36 -6.56 45.17
C PHE A 733 -28.53 -7.36 43.88
N ASP A 734 -29.70 -7.25 43.26
CA ASP A 734 -30.04 -7.96 42.01
C ASP A 734 -29.39 -7.34 40.75
N GLN A 735 -28.60 -6.27 40.93
CA GLN A 735 -27.88 -5.60 39.88
C GLN A 735 -26.66 -4.83 40.43
N LYS A 736 -25.83 -4.32 39.52
CA LYS A 736 -24.63 -3.55 39.85
C LYS A 736 -24.97 -2.11 40.26
N LEU A 737 -24.52 -1.73 41.46
CA LEU A 737 -24.52 -0.36 41.96
C LEU A 737 -23.22 0.37 41.59
N THR A 738 -23.33 1.64 41.22
CA THR A 738 -22.21 2.57 40.98
C THR A 738 -21.88 3.41 42.21
N THR A 739 -22.88 3.68 43.06
CA THR A 739 -22.73 4.43 44.32
C THR A 739 -23.28 3.58 45.47
N VAL A 740 -22.48 3.40 46.52
CA VAL A 740 -22.88 2.71 47.75
C VAL A 740 -22.40 3.51 48.96
N ASP A 741 -23.34 4.14 49.67
CA ASP A 741 -23.08 4.88 50.89
C ASP A 741 -23.34 4.03 52.14
N ILE A 742 -22.40 3.98 53.07
CA ILE A 742 -22.55 3.28 54.35
C ILE A 742 -23.69 3.84 55.20
N ASP A 743 -23.95 5.16 55.10
CA ASP A 743 -24.96 5.83 55.91
C ASP A 743 -26.39 5.44 55.50
N ALA A 744 -26.57 4.85 54.32
CA ALA A 744 -27.83 4.29 53.84
C ALA A 744 -28.23 2.98 54.56
N PHE A 745 -27.32 2.35 55.31
CA PHE A 745 -27.58 1.09 55.99
C PHE A 745 -27.78 1.26 57.51
N LYS A 746 -28.70 0.45 58.07
CA LYS A 746 -28.86 0.23 59.51
C LYS A 746 -29.04 -1.27 59.80
N ILE A 747 -28.33 -1.78 60.81
CA ILE A 747 -28.46 -3.14 61.31
C ILE A 747 -29.35 -3.12 62.55
N LEU A 748 -30.47 -3.83 62.50
CA LEU A 748 -31.41 -3.96 63.61
C LEU A 748 -31.11 -5.25 64.35
N ILE A 749 -30.86 -5.17 65.66
CA ILE A 749 -30.71 -6.33 66.54
C ILE A 749 -31.81 -6.21 67.62
N GLY A 750 -32.80 -7.10 67.55
CA GLY A 750 -34.02 -6.98 68.34
C GLY A 750 -34.81 -5.73 67.96
N SER A 751 -34.93 -4.76 68.88
CA SER A 751 -35.64 -3.49 68.63
C SER A 751 -34.71 -2.27 68.50
N THR A 752 -33.39 -2.47 68.49
CA THR A 752 -32.41 -1.37 68.45
C THR A 752 -31.76 -1.28 67.08
N GLU A 753 -31.69 -0.08 66.50
CA GLU A 753 -30.98 0.19 65.24
C GLU A 753 -29.51 0.60 65.52
N TYR A 754 -28.59 0.05 64.75
CA TYR A 754 -27.16 0.36 64.79
C TYR A 754 -26.67 0.80 63.41
N ALA A 755 -25.79 1.81 63.36
CA ALA A 755 -25.04 2.12 62.15
C ALA A 755 -23.88 1.12 62.01
N PRO A 756 -23.59 0.61 60.81
CA PRO A 756 -22.40 -0.21 60.58
C PRO A 756 -21.12 0.58 60.85
N ASP A 757 -20.10 -0.08 61.41
CA ASP A 757 -18.78 0.52 61.66
C ASP A 757 -17.92 0.59 60.38
N GLU A 758 -18.11 -0.36 59.46
CA GLU A 758 -17.34 -0.48 58.22
C GLU A 758 -18.22 -1.04 57.09
N ILE A 759 -17.89 -0.68 55.86
CA ILE A 759 -18.47 -1.20 54.62
C ILE A 759 -17.38 -1.72 53.69
N GLN A 760 -17.60 -2.88 53.09
CA GLN A 760 -16.78 -3.38 51.98
C GLN A 760 -17.68 -3.78 50.82
N THR A 761 -17.35 -3.32 49.61
CA THR A 761 -18.14 -3.60 48.41
C THR A 761 -17.36 -4.48 47.43
N SER A 762 -18.07 -5.38 46.78
CA SER A 762 -17.54 -6.31 45.78
C SER A 762 -18.62 -6.65 44.75
N THR A 763 -18.30 -7.51 43.78
CA THR A 763 -19.28 -8.02 42.81
C THR A 763 -19.30 -9.55 42.82
N ASN A 764 -20.48 -10.14 42.65
CA ASN A 764 -20.64 -11.58 42.50
C ASN A 764 -20.24 -12.05 41.08
N SER A 765 -20.37 -13.35 40.79
CA SER A 765 -20.06 -13.90 39.46
C SER A 765 -20.99 -13.44 38.32
N ALA A 766 -22.18 -12.92 38.65
CA ALA A 766 -23.12 -12.33 37.70
C ALA A 766 -22.84 -10.83 37.46
N GLY A 767 -21.98 -10.22 38.27
CA GLY A 767 -21.60 -8.80 38.18
C GLY A 767 -22.38 -7.88 39.12
N ASP A 768 -23.26 -8.42 39.96
CA ASP A 768 -24.13 -7.65 40.87
C ASP A 768 -23.40 -7.27 42.15
N THR A 769 -23.83 -6.18 42.78
CA THR A 769 -23.14 -5.62 43.95
C THR A 769 -23.40 -6.46 45.20
N VAL A 770 -22.31 -6.83 45.89
CA VAL A 770 -22.31 -7.47 47.21
C VAL A 770 -21.64 -6.55 48.21
N VAL A 771 -22.28 -6.31 49.35
CA VAL A 771 -21.79 -5.43 50.41
C VAL A 771 -21.64 -6.23 51.70
N LEU A 772 -20.49 -6.12 52.36
CA LEU A 772 -20.25 -6.60 53.72
C LEU A 772 -20.29 -5.41 54.68
N LEU A 773 -21.14 -5.51 55.70
CA LEU A 773 -21.35 -4.49 56.72
C LEU A 773 -20.86 -5.02 58.07
N THR A 774 -19.92 -4.31 58.68
CA THR A 774 -19.45 -4.64 60.03
C THR A 774 -20.40 -4.08 61.07
N SER A 775 -21.04 -4.96 61.84
CA SER A 775 -21.90 -4.62 62.96
C SER A 775 -21.08 -4.13 64.16
N PRO A 776 -21.47 -3.02 64.82
CA PRO A 776 -20.79 -2.52 66.02
C PRO A 776 -21.04 -3.37 67.28
N ARG A 777 -21.90 -4.39 67.17
CA ARG A 777 -22.18 -5.35 68.22
C ARG A 777 -22.24 -6.75 67.65
N ALA A 778 -21.81 -7.71 68.46
CA ALA A 778 -21.96 -9.12 68.15
C ALA A 778 -23.45 -9.44 67.88
N LEU A 779 -23.71 -10.03 66.72
CA LEU A 779 -24.97 -10.59 66.31
C LEU A 779 -25.27 -11.85 67.15
N PRO A 780 -26.56 -12.17 67.38
CA PRO A 780 -26.94 -13.48 67.90
C PRO A 780 -26.40 -14.59 67.01
N TYR A 781 -25.94 -15.69 67.61
CA TYR A 781 -25.38 -16.83 66.87
C TYR A 781 -26.33 -17.43 65.84
N ASP A 782 -27.64 -17.38 66.09
CA ASP A 782 -28.69 -17.88 65.20
C ASP A 782 -29.32 -16.78 64.34
N ALA A 783 -28.70 -15.59 64.34
CA ALA A 783 -29.21 -14.34 63.76
C ALA A 783 -30.68 -14.01 64.11
N THR A 784 -31.21 -14.54 65.22
CA THR A 784 -32.60 -14.32 65.60
C THR A 784 -32.86 -12.83 65.84
N ASP A 785 -33.97 -12.32 65.29
CA ASP A 785 -34.38 -10.91 65.35
C ASP A 785 -33.36 -9.92 64.77
N VAL A 786 -32.51 -10.36 63.81
CA VAL A 786 -31.63 -9.47 63.04
C VAL A 786 -32.31 -9.05 61.72
N LYS A 787 -32.32 -7.75 61.44
CA LYS A 787 -32.82 -7.19 60.16
C LYS A 787 -31.85 -6.16 59.59
N LEU A 788 -31.83 -6.04 58.27
CA LEU A 788 -31.12 -4.98 57.57
C LEU A 788 -32.15 -3.97 57.05
N LYS A 789 -31.94 -2.70 57.35
CA LYS A 789 -32.76 -1.59 56.87
C LYS A 789 -31.93 -0.70 55.95
N ILE A 790 -32.49 -0.42 54.78
CA ILE A 790 -32.00 0.56 53.81
C ILE A 790 -32.87 1.81 53.95
N ASP A 791 -32.22 2.95 54.13
CA ASP A 791 -32.81 4.29 54.24
C ASP A 791 -32.03 5.23 53.30
N SER A 792 -32.38 5.16 52.01
CA SER A 792 -31.67 5.76 50.88
C SER A 792 -32.32 7.06 50.38
N ASN A 793 -33.45 7.48 50.96
CA ASN A 793 -34.22 8.66 50.52
C ASN A 793 -33.85 10.00 51.17
N ALA A 794 -32.73 10.08 51.92
CA ALA A 794 -32.17 11.34 52.39
C ALA A 794 -31.14 11.89 51.37
N THR A 795 -31.00 13.22 51.26
CA THR A 795 -30.16 13.90 50.24
C THR A 795 -28.69 13.47 50.19
N ASP A 796 -28.22 12.78 51.24
CA ASP A 796 -26.82 12.44 51.46
C ASP A 796 -26.62 10.92 51.70
N ARG A 797 -27.58 10.05 51.36
CA ARG A 797 -27.53 8.59 51.62
C ARG A 797 -27.82 7.78 50.36
N ILE A 798 -26.91 7.77 49.40
CA ILE A 798 -27.21 7.32 48.04
C ILE A 798 -26.80 5.86 47.80
N LEU A 799 -27.76 5.05 47.33
CA LEU A 799 -27.53 3.75 46.70
C LEU A 799 -28.09 3.79 45.28
N GLU A 800 -27.22 3.75 44.26
CA GLU A 800 -27.56 4.08 42.87
C GLU A 800 -26.88 3.13 41.88
N ASN A 801 -27.57 2.79 40.77
CA ASN A 801 -26.99 2.01 39.67
C ASN A 801 -26.39 2.88 38.55
N GLY A 802 -25.85 2.24 37.51
CA GLY A 802 -25.25 2.93 36.36
C GLY A 802 -26.21 3.81 35.55
N ASP A 803 -27.52 3.61 35.71
CA ASP A 803 -28.60 4.30 34.99
C ASP A 803 -29.29 5.38 35.84
N GLY A 804 -28.80 5.61 37.07
CA GLY A 804 -29.30 6.63 37.98
C GLY A 804 -30.58 6.28 38.74
N GLN A 805 -30.95 5.00 38.78
CA GLN A 805 -32.05 4.51 39.62
C GLN A 805 -31.58 4.28 41.06
N LEU A 806 -32.37 4.77 42.02
CA LEU A 806 -32.11 4.60 43.45
C LEU A 806 -32.71 3.29 43.98
N VAL A 807 -31.99 2.63 44.89
CA VAL A 807 -32.57 1.53 45.70
C VAL A 807 -33.69 2.10 46.56
N ALA A 808 -34.85 1.44 46.61
CA ALA A 808 -35.96 1.85 47.46
C ALA A 808 -35.72 1.52 48.95
N ASP A 809 -36.27 2.34 49.86
CA ASP A 809 -36.23 2.06 51.30
C ASP A 809 -36.89 0.71 51.59
N VAL A 810 -36.15 -0.19 52.23
CA VAL A 810 -36.61 -1.55 52.50
C VAL A 810 -36.04 -2.05 53.83
N THR A 811 -36.80 -2.90 54.53
CA THR A 811 -36.29 -3.66 55.67
C THR A 811 -36.42 -5.14 55.38
N VAL A 812 -35.29 -5.82 55.27
CA VAL A 812 -35.21 -7.26 54.99
C VAL A 812 -34.76 -8.02 56.23
N SER A 813 -35.21 -9.27 56.36
CA SER A 813 -34.71 -10.15 57.43
C SER A 813 -33.31 -10.63 57.05
N VAL A 814 -32.44 -10.77 58.03
CA VAL A 814 -31.10 -11.31 57.81
C VAL A 814 -31.15 -12.82 58.04
N GLU A 815 -30.83 -13.59 57.01
CA GLU A 815 -30.74 -15.05 57.11
C GLU A 815 -29.48 -15.43 57.90
N ASP A 816 -29.63 -16.40 58.78
CA ASP A 816 -28.50 -16.95 59.53
C ASP A 816 -27.62 -17.85 58.66
N LYS A 817 -26.37 -17.42 58.47
CA LYS A 817 -25.27 -18.20 57.89
C LYS A 817 -24.11 -18.37 58.85
N ILE A 818 -24.29 -18.01 60.13
CA ILE A 818 -23.27 -18.17 61.16
C ILE A 818 -23.19 -19.67 61.46
N ALA A 819 -21.99 -20.24 61.39
CA ALA A 819 -21.81 -21.62 61.77
C ALA A 819 -21.84 -21.78 63.30
N PRO A 820 -22.43 -22.86 63.84
CA PRO A 820 -22.37 -23.11 65.27
C PRO A 820 -20.92 -23.28 65.69
N ALA A 821 -20.54 -22.83 66.87
CA ALA A 821 -19.20 -23.01 67.42
C ALA A 821 -19.26 -23.81 68.73
N LEU A 822 -18.12 -24.35 69.18
CA LEU A 822 -18.04 -24.96 70.50
C LEU A 822 -18.07 -23.86 71.56
N ASP A 823 -18.92 -24.04 72.56
CA ASP A 823 -18.98 -23.15 73.72
C ASP A 823 -17.70 -23.27 74.54
N VAL A 824 -17.26 -22.14 75.10
CA VAL A 824 -16.05 -22.03 75.91
C VAL A 824 -16.47 -21.54 77.30
N ILE A 825 -15.93 -22.17 78.34
CA ILE A 825 -16.25 -21.83 79.72
C ILE A 825 -15.63 -20.46 80.04
N GLU A 826 -16.46 -19.52 80.51
CA GLU A 826 -16.01 -18.22 81.00
C GLU A 826 -15.95 -18.22 82.54
N GLY A 827 -14.75 -18.01 83.08
CA GLY A 827 -14.47 -17.85 84.51
C GLY A 827 -14.30 -19.16 85.31
N GLY A 828 -13.55 -19.07 86.41
CA GLY A 828 -13.24 -20.21 87.29
C GLY A 828 -11.98 -20.98 86.88
N ASP A 829 -11.84 -22.22 87.37
CA ASP A 829 -10.61 -23.03 87.19
C ASP A 829 -10.46 -23.63 85.78
N HIS A 830 -11.51 -23.56 84.94
CA HIS A 830 -11.55 -24.07 83.56
C HIS A 830 -11.79 -22.96 82.53
N ASP A 831 -11.49 -21.70 82.88
CA ASP A 831 -11.64 -20.55 81.99
C ASP A 831 -10.85 -20.74 80.69
N GLY A 832 -11.53 -20.59 79.55
CA GLY A 832 -10.95 -20.78 78.22
C GLY A 832 -10.93 -22.24 77.72
N GLU A 833 -11.38 -23.23 78.50
CA GLU A 833 -11.57 -24.61 78.03
C GLU A 833 -12.93 -24.78 77.35
N TYR A 834 -13.02 -25.67 76.35
CA TYR A 834 -14.31 -26.00 75.75
C TYR A 834 -15.26 -26.62 76.78
N ASN A 835 -16.53 -26.21 76.73
CA ASN A 835 -17.58 -26.70 77.60
C ASN A 835 -18.02 -28.11 77.20
N VAL A 836 -17.13 -29.06 77.49
CA VAL A 836 -17.32 -30.48 77.29
C VAL A 836 -17.18 -31.15 78.65
N THR A 837 -18.19 -31.89 79.06
CA THR A 837 -18.24 -32.50 80.41
C THR A 837 -18.54 -33.98 80.32
N ILE A 838 -18.03 -34.75 81.29
CA ILE A 838 -18.34 -36.18 81.42
C ILE A 838 -18.86 -36.48 82.83
N ALA A 839 -20.01 -37.16 82.90
CA ALA A 839 -20.61 -37.66 84.13
C ALA A 839 -21.02 -39.13 83.94
N GLY A 840 -20.31 -40.04 84.61
CA GLY A 840 -20.52 -41.48 84.44
C GLY A 840 -20.20 -41.95 83.01
N ASP A 841 -21.20 -42.46 82.31
CA ASP A 841 -21.12 -42.93 80.91
C ASP A 841 -21.61 -41.90 79.88
N LYS A 842 -21.89 -40.66 80.29
CA LYS A 842 -22.41 -39.60 79.40
C LYS A 842 -21.43 -38.45 79.23
N ILE A 843 -21.22 -38.05 77.99
CA ILE A 843 -20.47 -36.84 77.61
C ILE A 843 -21.44 -35.80 77.07
N SER A 844 -21.34 -34.56 77.52
CA SER A 844 -22.09 -33.42 77.00
C SER A 844 -21.13 -32.44 76.33
N ILE A 845 -21.41 -32.06 75.09
CA ILE A 845 -20.66 -31.06 74.32
C ILE A 845 -21.60 -29.88 74.09
N VAL A 846 -21.25 -28.70 74.55
CA VAL A 846 -22.08 -27.50 74.42
C VAL A 846 -21.60 -26.67 73.21
N PHE A 847 -22.56 -26.20 72.42
CA PHE A 847 -22.34 -25.31 71.28
C PHE A 847 -22.90 -23.92 71.57
N THR A 848 -22.51 -22.93 70.76
CA THR A 848 -22.96 -21.54 70.88
C THR A 848 -24.43 -21.34 70.52
N GLU A 849 -25.04 -22.31 69.83
CA GLU A 849 -26.43 -22.29 69.40
C GLU A 849 -27.02 -23.71 69.28
N SER A 850 -28.30 -23.79 68.93
CA SER A 850 -29.01 -25.07 68.88
C SER A 850 -28.56 -25.98 67.74
N ILE A 851 -28.25 -27.24 68.06
CA ILE A 851 -27.81 -28.24 67.08
C ILE A 851 -28.98 -29.09 66.58
N LYS A 852 -29.11 -29.17 65.25
CA LYS A 852 -30.13 -29.97 64.58
C LYS A 852 -29.91 -31.45 64.84
N ALA A 853 -30.87 -32.07 65.52
CA ALA A 853 -30.81 -33.47 65.97
C ALA A 853 -30.46 -34.46 64.84
N SER A 854 -30.97 -34.24 63.62
CA SER A 854 -30.71 -35.13 62.48
C SER A 854 -29.27 -35.09 61.96
N SER A 855 -28.46 -34.09 62.34
CA SER A 855 -27.04 -34.00 61.97
C SER A 855 -26.13 -34.81 62.89
N VAL A 856 -26.63 -35.25 64.05
CA VAL A 856 -25.86 -35.97 65.05
C VAL A 856 -26.22 -37.45 65.04
N THR A 857 -25.22 -38.29 64.79
CA THR A 857 -25.30 -39.75 64.77
C THR A 857 -24.22 -40.35 65.67
N THR A 858 -24.29 -41.65 65.96
CA THR A 858 -23.24 -42.35 66.73
C THR A 858 -21.87 -42.34 66.04
N SER A 859 -21.81 -41.99 64.75
CA SER A 859 -20.57 -41.79 63.99
C SER A 859 -20.08 -40.34 63.90
N THR A 860 -20.87 -39.36 64.35
CA THR A 860 -20.51 -37.94 64.24
C THR A 860 -19.29 -37.60 65.10
N PHE A 861 -19.15 -38.28 66.25
CA PHE A 861 -18.02 -38.15 67.16
C PHE A 861 -17.34 -39.51 67.40
N LYS A 862 -16.08 -39.48 67.84
CA LYS A 862 -15.32 -40.64 68.29
C LYS A 862 -14.71 -40.36 69.65
N VAL A 863 -14.67 -41.37 70.51
CA VAL A 863 -14.02 -41.31 71.82
C VAL A 863 -12.79 -42.20 71.86
N SER A 864 -11.75 -41.81 72.61
CA SER A 864 -10.53 -42.61 72.73
C SER A 864 -10.66 -43.83 73.65
N ALA A 865 -11.69 -43.88 74.50
CA ALA A 865 -12.01 -45.05 75.32
C ALA A 865 -13.53 -45.30 75.35
N GLY A 866 -13.93 -46.55 75.07
CA GLY A 866 -15.34 -46.97 74.95
C GLY A 866 -15.90 -46.83 73.52
N SER A 867 -17.20 -47.05 73.36
CA SER A 867 -17.93 -46.87 72.12
C SER A 867 -19.25 -46.14 72.36
N ILE A 868 -19.62 -45.21 71.47
CA ILE A 868 -20.88 -44.45 71.56
C ILE A 868 -22.06 -45.34 71.15
N THR A 869 -23.02 -45.54 72.06
CA THR A 869 -24.21 -46.38 71.84
C THR A 869 -25.45 -45.56 71.50
N ALA A 870 -25.50 -44.30 71.95
CA ALA A 870 -26.59 -43.38 71.66
C ALA A 870 -26.08 -41.93 71.62
N VAL A 871 -26.77 -41.11 70.84
CA VAL A 871 -26.55 -39.67 70.77
C VAL A 871 -27.89 -38.94 70.91
N GLY A 872 -27.86 -37.72 71.40
CA GLY A 872 -29.02 -36.84 71.44
C GLY A 872 -28.61 -35.38 71.38
N THR A 873 -29.56 -34.52 71.03
CA THR A 873 -29.40 -33.06 71.14
C THR A 873 -30.53 -32.49 71.99
N ASN A 874 -30.20 -31.46 72.78
CA ASN A 874 -31.16 -30.67 73.54
C ASN A 874 -30.73 -29.20 73.47
N GLY A 875 -31.35 -28.43 72.57
CA GLY A 875 -30.87 -27.09 72.23
C GLY A 875 -29.43 -27.15 71.74
N SER A 876 -28.53 -26.42 72.41
CA SER A 876 -27.11 -26.36 72.07
C SER A 876 -26.26 -27.51 72.61
N ILE A 877 -26.85 -28.42 73.39
CA ILE A 877 -26.11 -29.51 74.02
C ILE A 877 -26.23 -30.77 73.17
N VAL A 878 -25.09 -31.32 72.75
CA VAL A 878 -24.96 -32.65 72.17
C VAL A 878 -24.54 -33.64 73.25
N SER A 879 -25.36 -34.66 73.50
CA SER A 879 -25.07 -35.72 74.48
C SER A 879 -24.65 -37.01 73.79
N LEU A 880 -23.53 -37.59 74.22
CA LEU A 880 -23.03 -38.90 73.79
C LEU A 880 -23.15 -39.88 74.97
N THR A 881 -23.75 -41.05 74.74
CA THR A 881 -23.81 -42.14 75.73
C THR A 881 -22.83 -43.24 75.34
N LEU A 882 -21.97 -43.64 76.27
CA LEU A 882 -20.98 -44.70 76.09
C LEU A 882 -21.54 -46.05 76.54
N ASN A 883 -20.99 -47.14 76.00
CA ASN A 883 -21.35 -48.52 76.36
C ASN A 883 -21.01 -48.88 77.82
N ASN A 884 -20.07 -48.17 78.45
CA ASN A 884 -19.71 -48.31 79.85
C ASN A 884 -19.02 -47.03 80.36
N THR A 885 -19.01 -46.82 81.68
CA THR A 885 -18.20 -45.78 82.31
C THR A 885 -16.71 -46.04 82.01
N PRO A 886 -15.99 -45.09 81.39
CA PRO A 886 -14.60 -45.27 81.03
C PRO A 886 -13.70 -45.21 82.29
N PRO A 887 -12.58 -45.95 82.32
CA PRO A 887 -11.69 -46.01 83.48
C PRO A 887 -10.88 -44.71 83.71
N SER A 888 -10.84 -43.83 82.71
CA SER A 888 -10.26 -42.48 82.75
C SER A 888 -11.04 -41.57 81.80
N VAL A 889 -10.92 -40.25 81.96
CA VAL A 889 -11.55 -39.26 81.07
C VAL A 889 -11.13 -39.52 79.62
N PRO A 890 -12.06 -39.85 78.70
CA PRO A 890 -11.75 -40.08 77.29
C PRO A 890 -11.67 -38.75 76.54
N THR A 891 -10.80 -38.66 75.55
CA THR A 891 -10.83 -37.56 74.58
C THR A 891 -11.90 -37.80 73.50
N VAL A 892 -12.44 -36.72 72.93
CA VAL A 892 -13.47 -36.73 71.88
C VAL A 892 -12.94 -36.05 70.62
N THR A 893 -13.20 -36.64 69.45
CA THR A 893 -12.88 -36.05 68.14
C THR A 893 -14.11 -36.04 67.25
N GLN A 894 -14.22 -35.06 66.35
CA GLN A 894 -15.36 -34.92 65.44
C GLN A 894 -15.06 -35.52 64.05
N SER A 895 -15.90 -36.45 63.60
CA SER A 895 -15.74 -37.17 62.33
C SER A 895 -16.55 -36.58 61.19
N THR A 896 -17.73 -36.01 61.45
CA THR A 896 -18.60 -35.38 60.45
C THR A 896 -19.16 -34.06 60.96
N ASN A 897 -19.66 -33.22 60.04
CA ASN A 897 -20.25 -31.95 60.43
C ASN A 897 -21.47 -32.15 61.34
N VAL A 898 -21.61 -31.28 62.33
CA VAL A 898 -22.91 -30.99 62.94
C VAL A 898 -23.52 -29.81 62.20
N LEU A 899 -24.85 -29.73 62.18
CA LEU A 899 -25.57 -28.63 61.58
C LEU A 899 -26.40 -27.92 62.66
N ASP A 900 -26.50 -26.62 62.60
CA ASP A 900 -27.51 -25.85 63.37
C ASP A 900 -28.93 -26.02 62.77
N GLY A 901 -29.88 -25.25 63.30
CA GLY A 901 -31.27 -25.20 62.82
C GLY A 901 -31.43 -24.72 61.37
N ASN A 902 -30.55 -23.85 60.89
CA ASN A 902 -30.55 -23.25 59.55
C ASN A 902 -29.67 -24.02 58.54
N ASN A 903 -29.07 -25.12 58.99
CA ASN A 903 -28.19 -26.02 58.26
C ASN A 903 -26.76 -25.49 58.02
N ASN A 904 -26.28 -24.54 58.82
CA ASN A 904 -24.88 -24.13 58.71
C ASN A 904 -23.97 -25.20 59.35
N PRO A 905 -22.93 -25.66 58.65
CA PRO A 905 -22.12 -26.78 59.10
C PRO A 905 -20.97 -26.35 60.00
N PHE A 906 -20.77 -27.09 61.09
CA PHE A 906 -19.57 -26.98 61.91
C PHE A 906 -18.83 -28.30 62.02
N ARG A 907 -17.50 -28.21 61.91
CA ARG A 907 -16.61 -29.31 62.26
C ARG A 907 -15.31 -28.79 62.86
N THR A 908 -15.01 -29.21 64.07
CA THR A 908 -13.70 -28.99 64.68
C THR A 908 -12.69 -30.08 64.24
N THR A 909 -11.43 -29.68 64.12
CA THR A 909 -10.29 -30.62 64.00
C THR A 909 -9.62 -30.87 65.35
N GLU A 910 -10.03 -30.14 66.39
CA GLU A 910 -9.45 -30.22 67.72
C GLU A 910 -9.90 -31.48 68.45
N THR A 911 -9.04 -31.96 69.34
CA THR A 911 -9.35 -33.07 70.24
C THR A 911 -9.88 -32.49 71.54
N LEU A 912 -11.16 -32.72 71.82
CA LEU A 912 -11.85 -32.20 73.00
C LEU A 912 -11.54 -33.08 74.20
N THR A 913 -11.23 -32.45 75.33
CA THR A 913 -10.98 -33.15 76.60
C THR A 913 -12.12 -32.82 77.56
N PRO A 914 -13.04 -33.76 77.83
CA PRO A 914 -14.13 -33.54 78.77
C PRO A 914 -13.63 -33.25 80.18
N ILE A 915 -14.24 -32.26 80.84
CA ILE A 915 -14.05 -31.99 82.26
C ILE A 915 -14.89 -32.99 83.05
N GLN A 916 -14.27 -33.68 84.00
CA GLN A 916 -14.97 -34.64 84.86
C GLN A 916 -15.81 -33.88 85.87
N GLN A 917 -17.14 -34.07 85.80
CA GLN A 917 -18.10 -33.50 86.77
C GLN A 917 -18.18 -34.30 88.07
#